data_AF-A0A6A4BY52-F1
#
_entry.id   AF-A0A6A4BY52-F1
#
_cell.length_a   1.000
_cell.length_b   1.000
_cell.length_c   1.000
_cell.angle_alpha   90.00
_cell.angle_beta   90.00
_cell.angle_gamma   90.00
#
_symmetry.space_group_name_H-M   'P 1'
#
loop_
_entity.id
_entity.type
_entity.pdbx_description
1 polymer ?
#
loop_
_entity_poly.entity_id
_entity_poly.type
_entity_poly.pdbx_seq_one_letter_code
_entity_poly.pdbx_strand_id
1 'polypeptide(L)'
;MRESGHSEAAPTTVATTHLETEEKPPTWATTYFEQRRSRRAKSNRGRKLGLQVIGAALVVTGRIVVAPLLVLIIFTTTNYMNGATFFIESKDSYFAFNERDLVMTVGCTGCHIPCRRALFLLNPFNHEALKSKPMFEDLYTATSWDYSVISADALALGDALDTSGAICTGGVNEWGSPNTVVTTSAEELLQVITVLNLSVAPQMIAELEKGVELKAECTTKWAIIALIHLFQFQTVKDSAEYSSIPAADFNVFPEYTEYRPTVSNDNIVGAKLALGTNGEDLLAVVPDLLKQFPYGFDSSLPALSRSMAAHNTYHPAKTVLQSLFRGYYAGCRVREVNTTGVYIEAACTPVQRWETYGLMIQSPDNIPVCSTTNVCVHNYYNSLWEWIQELDSSVEGRVAEYINVFRNRYADTVALSVLPGMVMVQMLLMGVISLYQIMSHKRSVQLTQIWAYRCQNGRMQVVYLAEVTYHLIFSSDLYYLGLATGTLTVEAVANLTFSFFVFSYTYINLLKARSGEQQLDRHFRLTWETMQILITPCVAALLMSVRETSLSFVVDWNGELLRKTTARGAKYCKLNDSCILMNVNLAVVVLAISTALGLIAFAASFVIQKRSQHWENVRSFASSVSRRTSSSYAVRDASRRPSQGPAITLDKVVKPVQALTTFEQHCLGCPFTKLFNDCDDFAYMTFVGKRCTTVEALLLTGYLFYGQHVYQAGSVVLLLMARLIPRKLLRTFNVLLIRWHMDPEDGSLTHALPCTWFHASNENYKLSEATPVS
;
A
#
# COMPACT_ATOMS: atom_id res chain seq x y z
N MET A 1 6.89 -2.59 75.51
CA MET A 1 6.77 -2.65 76.98
C MET A 1 6.20 -1.32 77.43
N ARG A 2 5.01 -1.38 78.06
CA ARG A 2 4.42 -0.50 79.10
C ARG A 2 4.71 1.01 79.04
N GLU A 3 3.67 1.82 78.77
CA GLU A 3 2.76 2.46 79.76
C GLU A 3 3.38 3.77 80.30
N SER A 4 2.81 4.94 80.00
CA SER A 4 1.79 5.69 80.80
C SER A 4 2.38 6.19 82.14
N GLY A 5 2.08 7.36 82.69
CA GLY A 5 1.19 8.49 82.41
C GLY A 5 1.71 9.69 83.26
N HIS A 6 1.36 10.93 82.91
CA HIS A 6 0.31 11.75 83.55
C HIS A 6 0.60 12.30 84.95
N SER A 7 0.46 13.64 85.07
CA SER A 7 -0.17 14.44 86.16
C SER A 7 0.56 15.81 86.22
N GLU A 8 -0.07 16.92 85.78
CA GLU A 8 -0.79 17.95 86.61
C GLU A 8 0.12 18.66 87.64
N ALA A 9 0.12 19.97 87.89
CA ALA A 9 -0.64 21.12 87.42
C ALA A 9 0.07 22.42 87.88
N ALA A 10 -0.05 23.49 87.08
CA ALA A 10 -0.19 24.94 87.37
C ALA A 10 0.68 25.68 88.44
N PRO A 11 0.68 27.03 88.46
CA PRO A 11 1.05 27.97 87.40
C PRO A 11 2.14 28.95 87.88
N THR A 12 2.94 29.51 86.96
CA THR A 12 3.74 30.70 87.27
C THR A 12 3.87 31.56 86.02
N THR A 13 3.27 32.75 86.08
CA THR A 13 3.36 33.82 85.10
C THR A 13 4.82 34.19 84.83
N VAL A 14 5.27 33.97 83.60
CA VAL A 14 6.50 34.56 83.06
C VAL A 14 6.19 35.13 81.68
N ALA A 15 6.51 36.42 81.53
CA ALA A 15 6.33 37.21 80.33
C ALA A 15 6.95 36.52 79.10
N THR A 16 6.15 36.32 78.05
CA THR A 16 6.61 35.86 76.75
C THR A 16 6.81 37.08 75.85
N THR A 17 8.08 37.38 75.59
CA THR A 17 8.54 38.29 74.55
C THR A 17 8.07 37.76 73.19
N HIS A 18 7.36 38.60 72.44
CA HIS A 18 7.06 38.39 71.03
C HIS A 18 8.36 38.37 70.23
N LEU A 19 8.71 37.22 69.66
CA LEU A 19 9.65 37.09 68.55
C LEU A 19 8.82 37.17 67.26
N GLU A 20 8.82 38.36 66.64
CA GLU A 20 8.37 38.54 65.26
C GLU A 20 9.23 37.65 64.35
N THR A 21 8.59 36.71 63.68
CA THR A 21 9.22 35.95 62.60
C THR A 21 9.09 36.82 61.35
N GLU A 22 10.20 37.39 60.89
CA GLU A 22 10.28 38.19 59.67
C GLU A 22 9.86 37.32 58.46
N GLU A 23 8.64 37.54 57.97
CA GLU A 23 8.09 36.82 56.82
C GLU A 23 8.83 37.32 55.56
N LYS A 24 9.65 36.45 54.93
CA LYS A 24 10.33 36.78 53.67
C LYS A 24 9.32 37.22 52.62
N PRO A 25 9.60 38.30 51.85
CA PRO A 25 8.69 38.78 50.82
C PRO A 25 8.39 37.67 49.78
N PRO A 26 7.15 37.60 49.26
CA PRO A 26 6.79 36.59 48.27
C PRO A 26 7.59 36.79 46.98
N THR A 27 8.28 35.73 46.54
CA THR A 27 9.03 35.70 45.27
C THR A 27 8.15 36.03 44.05
N TRP A 28 8.78 36.46 42.95
CA TRP A 28 8.13 36.77 41.67
C TRP A 28 7.19 35.65 41.21
N ALA A 29 7.67 34.41 41.30
CA ALA A 29 6.92 33.21 40.92
C ALA A 29 5.71 32.96 41.83
N THR A 30 5.88 33.05 43.16
CA THR A 30 4.78 32.81 44.12
C THR A 30 3.65 33.81 43.95
N THR A 31 3.99 35.09 43.78
CA THR A 31 3.03 36.18 43.53
C THR A 31 2.23 35.95 42.25
N TYR A 32 2.89 35.50 41.18
CA TYR A 32 2.24 35.15 39.92
C TYR A 32 1.23 34.00 40.09
N PHE A 33 1.61 32.94 40.81
CA PHE A 33 0.74 31.77 40.98
C PHE A 33 -0.48 32.05 41.86
N GLU A 34 -0.34 32.87 42.91
CA GLU A 34 -1.48 33.28 43.75
C GLU A 34 -2.49 34.13 42.97
N GLN A 35 -2.02 35.11 42.20
CA GLN A 35 -2.89 35.95 41.38
C GLN A 35 -3.58 35.14 40.25
N ARG A 36 -2.91 34.11 39.73
CA ARG A 36 -3.47 33.19 38.73
C ARG A 36 -4.50 32.24 39.34
N ARG A 37 -4.32 31.81 40.59
CA ARG A 37 -5.26 30.94 41.33
C ARG A 37 -6.56 31.68 41.65
N SER A 38 -6.48 32.94 42.06
CA SER A 38 -7.66 33.79 42.29
C SER A 38 -8.44 34.10 41.01
N ARG A 39 -7.75 34.34 39.88
CA ARG A 39 -8.39 34.50 38.55
C ARG A 39 -9.07 33.22 38.05
N ARG A 40 -8.47 32.04 38.30
CA ARG A 40 -9.06 30.71 37.97
C ARG A 40 -10.38 30.48 38.68
N ALA A 41 -10.46 30.78 39.97
CA ALA A 41 -11.67 30.63 40.76
C ALA A 41 -12.84 31.47 40.21
N LYS A 42 -12.54 32.68 39.68
CA LYS A 42 -13.55 33.57 39.07
C LYS A 42 -13.98 33.16 37.66
N SER A 43 -13.13 32.45 36.91
CA SER A 43 -13.36 32.10 35.49
C SER A 43 -14.16 30.80 35.26
N ASN A 44 -14.41 29.99 36.30
CA ASN A 44 -14.98 28.64 36.15
C ASN A 44 -16.51 28.59 35.91
N ARG A 45 -17.17 29.74 35.73
CA ARG A 45 -18.61 29.82 35.41
C ARG A 45 -18.80 29.89 33.89
N GLY A 46 -19.08 28.73 33.28
CA GLY A 46 -19.80 28.62 32.01
C GLY A 46 -18.98 28.85 30.73
N ARG A 47 -18.07 27.94 30.38
CA ARG A 47 -17.41 27.95 29.06
C ARG A 47 -17.89 26.76 28.23
N LYS A 48 -18.70 27.00 27.18
CA LYS A 48 -19.03 25.98 26.16
C LYS A 48 -17.75 25.64 25.36
N LEU A 49 -17.47 24.34 25.18
CA LEU A 49 -16.35 23.88 24.34
C LEU A 49 -16.56 24.33 22.89
N GLY A 50 -15.58 25.05 22.32
CA GLY A 50 -15.62 25.46 20.92
C GLY A 50 -15.20 24.32 19.98
N LEU A 51 -15.64 24.37 18.71
CA LEU A 51 -15.34 23.40 17.65
C LEU A 51 -13.82 23.16 17.47
N GLN A 52 -13.00 24.19 17.67
CA GLN A 52 -11.53 24.10 17.62
C GLN A 52 -10.93 23.22 18.73
N VAL A 53 -11.60 23.10 19.88
CA VAL A 53 -11.15 22.26 21.00
C VAL A 53 -11.42 20.78 20.69
N ILE A 54 -12.55 20.49 20.05
CA ILE A 54 -12.91 19.14 19.59
C ILE A 54 -11.92 18.67 18.51
N GLY A 55 -11.64 19.53 17.51
CA GLY A 55 -10.64 19.22 16.47
C GLY A 55 -9.24 18.98 17.05
N ALA A 56 -8.80 19.80 18.00
CA ALA A 56 -7.52 19.60 18.67
C ALA A 56 -7.48 18.29 19.48
N ALA A 57 -8.56 17.93 20.19
CA ALA A 57 -8.64 16.67 20.93
C ALA A 57 -8.57 15.46 19.99
N LEU A 58 -9.30 15.48 18.87
CA LEU A 58 -9.27 14.41 17.87
C LEU A 58 -7.87 14.22 17.27
N VAL A 59 -7.18 15.31 16.93
CA VAL A 59 -5.82 15.24 16.39
C VAL A 59 -4.83 14.66 17.41
N VAL A 60 -4.93 15.07 18.68
CA VAL A 60 -4.08 14.57 19.77
C VAL A 60 -4.34 13.08 20.00
N THR A 61 -5.59 12.67 20.17
CA THR A 61 -5.95 11.25 20.37
C THR A 61 -5.54 10.40 19.15
N GLY A 62 -5.80 10.88 17.94
CA GLY A 62 -5.44 10.20 16.70
C GLY A 62 -3.94 9.94 16.60
N ARG A 63 -3.10 10.93 16.94
CA ARG A 63 -1.64 10.80 16.82
C ARG A 63 -0.94 10.07 17.94
N ILE A 64 -1.43 10.21 19.17
CA ILE A 64 -0.72 9.70 20.35
C ILE A 64 -1.23 8.32 20.76
N VAL A 65 -2.48 7.99 20.42
CA VAL A 65 -3.10 6.73 20.81
C VAL A 65 -3.37 5.88 19.58
N VAL A 66 -4.18 6.37 18.65
CA VAL A 66 -4.68 5.55 17.54
C VAL A 66 -3.55 5.15 16.58
N ALA A 67 -2.78 6.10 16.07
CA ALA A 67 -1.74 5.81 15.09
C ALA A 67 -0.60 4.91 15.64
N PRO A 68 -0.06 5.12 16.85
CA PRO A 68 0.93 4.21 17.42
C PRO A 68 0.38 2.79 17.65
N LEU A 69 -0.87 2.66 18.11
CA LEU A 69 -1.50 1.35 18.29
C LEU A 69 -1.68 0.63 16.95
N LEU A 70 -2.12 1.33 15.90
CA LEU A 70 -2.27 0.73 14.57
C LEU A 70 -0.93 0.24 14.01
N VAL A 71 0.14 1.02 14.14
CA VAL A 71 1.47 0.59 13.70
C VAL A 71 1.98 -0.59 14.52
N LEU A 72 1.76 -0.58 15.84
CA LEU A 72 2.11 -1.70 16.70
C LEU A 72 1.36 -2.97 16.27
N ILE A 73 0.06 -2.88 15.97
CA ILE A 73 -0.73 -3.99 15.46
C ILE A 73 -0.10 -4.50 14.16
N ILE A 74 0.14 -3.64 13.17
CA ILE A 74 0.76 -4.06 11.90
C ILE A 74 2.10 -4.77 12.15
N PHE A 75 2.98 -4.21 13.00
CA PHE A 75 4.31 -4.79 13.25
C PHE A 75 4.27 -6.10 14.04
N THR A 76 3.21 -6.35 14.81
CA THR A 76 3.07 -7.56 15.64
C THR A 76 2.24 -8.65 14.98
N THR A 77 1.28 -8.29 14.12
CA THR A 77 0.37 -9.25 13.44
C THR A 77 0.83 -9.62 12.04
N THR A 78 1.84 -8.94 11.48
CA THR A 78 2.39 -9.21 10.15
C THR A 78 3.89 -9.51 10.22
N ASN A 79 4.47 -9.99 9.11
CA ASN A 79 5.91 -10.25 9.03
C ASN A 79 6.73 -8.99 8.77
N TYR A 80 6.14 -7.79 8.88
CA TYR A 80 6.76 -6.51 8.53
C TYR A 80 8.18 -6.34 9.12
N MET A 81 8.38 -6.69 10.39
CA MET A 81 9.69 -6.61 11.06
C MET A 81 10.53 -7.90 10.98
N ASN A 82 9.93 -9.01 10.53
CA ASN A 82 10.50 -10.35 10.57
C ASN A 82 10.79 -10.91 9.16
N GLY A 83 11.37 -10.08 8.28
CA GLY A 83 11.76 -10.49 6.93
C GLY A 83 10.65 -10.44 5.89
N ALA A 84 9.83 -9.38 5.92
CA ALA A 84 8.80 -9.15 4.91
C ALA A 84 9.35 -9.07 3.47
N THR A 85 8.52 -9.50 2.53
CA THR A 85 8.79 -9.46 1.09
C THR A 85 7.89 -8.44 0.38
N PHE A 86 8.33 -7.95 -0.78
CA PHE A 86 7.50 -7.09 -1.63
C PHE A 86 6.29 -7.82 -2.21
N PHE A 87 6.50 -9.07 -2.64
CA PHE A 87 5.52 -9.86 -3.37
C PHE A 87 5.15 -11.14 -2.64
N ILE A 88 3.97 -11.66 -2.98
CA ILE A 88 3.53 -13.00 -2.57
C ILE A 88 4.46 -14.07 -3.17
N GLU A 89 4.77 -15.08 -2.36
CA GLU A 89 5.60 -16.22 -2.76
C GLU A 89 4.73 -17.37 -3.29
N SER A 90 5.34 -18.43 -3.81
CA SER A 90 4.61 -19.58 -4.38
C SER A 90 3.60 -20.21 -3.40
N LYS A 91 3.91 -20.23 -2.12
CA LYS A 91 3.03 -20.75 -1.05
C LYS A 91 1.80 -19.87 -0.79
N ASP A 92 1.89 -18.59 -1.11
CA ASP A 92 0.84 -17.58 -0.94
C ASP A 92 0.14 -17.27 -2.28
N SER A 93 0.47 -18.03 -3.32
CA SER A 93 -0.11 -17.93 -4.64
C SER A 93 -1.60 -18.27 -4.59
N TYR A 94 -2.39 -17.58 -5.39
CA TYR A 94 -3.84 -17.75 -5.42
C TYR A 94 -4.34 -17.95 -6.84
N PHE A 95 -5.35 -18.80 -6.95
CA PHE A 95 -5.96 -19.14 -8.22
C PHE A 95 -7.02 -18.11 -8.61
N ALA A 96 -6.97 -17.61 -9.85
CA ALA A 96 -7.88 -16.59 -10.35
C ALA A 96 -8.36 -16.88 -11.77
N PHE A 97 -9.59 -16.46 -12.07
CA PHE A 97 -10.21 -16.54 -13.39
C PHE A 97 -10.55 -15.16 -13.92
N ASN A 98 -10.19 -14.92 -15.17
CA ASN A 98 -10.56 -13.73 -15.93
C ASN A 98 -11.06 -14.18 -17.31
N GLU A 99 -12.31 -13.86 -17.63
CA GLU A 99 -12.84 -14.06 -18.96
C GLU A 99 -12.32 -12.97 -19.90
N ARG A 100 -12.02 -13.33 -21.16
CA ARG A 100 -11.45 -12.42 -22.18
C ARG A 100 -10.34 -11.52 -21.62
N ASP A 101 -9.31 -12.09 -21.01
CA ASP A 101 -8.24 -11.31 -20.40
C ASP A 101 -7.52 -10.46 -21.46
N LEU A 102 -7.63 -9.13 -21.35
CA LEU A 102 -7.04 -8.18 -22.29
C LEU A 102 -5.52 -8.28 -22.36
N VAL A 103 -4.85 -8.75 -21.30
CA VAL A 103 -3.40 -8.97 -21.29
C VAL A 103 -3.02 -10.21 -22.12
N MET A 104 -3.97 -11.12 -22.30
CA MET A 104 -3.83 -12.37 -23.05
C MET A 104 -4.68 -12.35 -24.34
N THR A 105 -5.01 -11.16 -24.85
CA THR A 105 -5.69 -11.01 -26.14
C THR A 105 -4.68 -10.91 -27.26
N VAL A 106 -4.86 -11.73 -28.29
CA VAL A 106 -3.94 -11.86 -29.43
C VAL A 106 -4.75 -12.07 -30.71
N GLY A 107 -4.11 -12.13 -31.87
CA GLY A 107 -4.77 -12.57 -33.09
C GLY A 107 -3.89 -13.42 -33.99
N CYS A 108 -4.48 -13.78 -35.13
CA CYS A 108 -3.82 -14.52 -36.19
C CYS A 108 -4.18 -13.84 -37.52
N THR A 109 -3.23 -13.12 -38.12
CA THR A 109 -3.46 -12.36 -39.37
C THR A 109 -3.24 -13.27 -40.57
N GLY A 110 -4.24 -13.36 -41.46
CA GLY A 110 -4.20 -14.24 -42.63
C GLY A 110 -4.47 -15.72 -42.30
N CYS A 111 -4.96 -16.01 -41.09
CA CYS A 111 -5.20 -17.37 -40.62
C CYS A 111 -6.65 -17.81 -40.75
N HIS A 112 -7.57 -16.90 -41.09
CA HIS A 112 -8.93 -17.29 -41.44
C HIS A 112 -8.91 -18.09 -42.75
N ILE A 113 -9.26 -19.36 -42.67
CA ILE A 113 -9.16 -20.32 -43.78
C ILE A 113 -10.50 -21.03 -44.01
N PRO A 114 -10.74 -21.57 -45.22
CA PRO A 114 -11.89 -22.45 -45.46
C PRO A 114 -11.89 -23.65 -44.51
N CYS A 115 -13.06 -24.05 -44.01
CA CYS A 115 -13.16 -25.13 -43.02
C CYS A 115 -12.65 -26.47 -43.53
N ARG A 116 -12.79 -26.78 -44.83
CA ARG A 116 -12.14 -27.95 -45.45
C ARG A 116 -10.61 -27.99 -45.23
N ARG A 117 -9.95 -26.83 -45.16
CA ARG A 117 -8.51 -26.73 -44.88
C ARG A 117 -8.22 -27.00 -43.40
N ALA A 118 -9.05 -26.50 -42.49
CA ALA A 118 -8.91 -26.83 -41.07
C ALA A 118 -9.08 -28.35 -40.85
N LEU A 119 -10.08 -28.99 -41.46
CA LEU A 119 -10.27 -30.44 -41.39
C LEU A 119 -9.06 -31.21 -41.97
N PHE A 120 -8.49 -30.73 -43.09
CA PHE A 120 -7.24 -31.27 -43.63
C PHE A 120 -6.07 -31.15 -42.63
N LEU A 121 -5.98 -30.08 -41.84
CA LEU A 121 -4.92 -29.89 -40.85
C LEU A 121 -5.11 -30.75 -39.59
N LEU A 122 -6.34 -31.13 -39.25
CA LEU A 122 -6.67 -32.01 -38.11
C LEU A 122 -6.52 -33.50 -38.46
N ASN A 123 -6.85 -33.90 -39.69
CA ASN A 123 -6.79 -35.29 -40.17
C ASN A 123 -5.43 -36.01 -39.93
N PRO A 124 -4.26 -35.36 -40.05
CA PRO A 124 -2.96 -35.97 -39.84
C PRO A 124 -2.65 -36.45 -38.41
N PHE A 125 -3.55 -36.26 -37.44
CA PHE A 125 -3.47 -36.94 -36.14
C PHE A 125 -3.82 -38.42 -36.24
N ASN A 126 -4.59 -38.84 -37.26
CA ASN A 126 -4.81 -40.27 -37.59
C ASN A 126 -5.18 -41.14 -36.38
N HIS A 127 -6.14 -40.68 -35.57
CA HIS A 127 -6.63 -41.33 -34.35
C HIS A 127 -5.62 -41.39 -33.18
N GLU A 128 -4.44 -40.81 -33.31
CA GLU A 128 -3.50 -40.62 -32.21
C GLU A 128 -3.89 -39.40 -31.36
N ALA A 129 -3.64 -39.48 -30.05
CA ALA A 129 -3.94 -38.40 -29.12
C ALA A 129 -2.85 -37.29 -29.13
N LEU A 130 -1.65 -37.62 -29.59
CA LEU A 130 -0.49 -36.73 -29.57
C LEU A 130 0.17 -36.67 -30.95
N LYS A 131 0.66 -35.49 -31.30
CA LYS A 131 1.54 -35.29 -32.44
C LYS A 131 2.78 -34.52 -32.01
N SER A 132 3.97 -34.99 -32.38
CA SER A 132 5.19 -34.30 -31.98
C SER A 132 5.29 -32.91 -32.62
N LYS A 133 5.87 -31.94 -31.88
CA LYS A 133 6.06 -30.57 -32.36
C LYS A 133 6.55 -30.45 -33.82
N PRO A 134 7.65 -31.09 -34.26
CA PRO A 134 8.14 -30.95 -35.64
C PRO A 134 7.09 -31.38 -36.68
N MET A 135 6.47 -32.54 -36.48
CA MET A 135 5.44 -33.04 -37.40
C MET A 135 4.18 -32.18 -37.43
N PHE A 136 3.89 -31.46 -36.34
CA PHE A 136 2.75 -30.54 -36.29
C PHE A 136 3.09 -29.21 -36.96
N GLU A 137 4.27 -28.65 -36.70
CA GLU A 137 4.78 -27.44 -37.35
C GLU A 137 4.90 -27.60 -38.87
N ASP A 138 5.35 -28.77 -39.34
CA ASP A 138 5.48 -29.09 -40.76
C ASP A 138 4.15 -28.93 -41.54
N LEU A 139 3.00 -29.14 -40.89
CA LEU A 139 1.68 -28.98 -41.51
C LEU A 139 1.40 -27.56 -42.01
N TYR A 140 2.07 -26.57 -41.42
CA TYR A 140 1.88 -25.14 -41.72
C TYR A 140 2.93 -24.60 -42.69
N THR A 141 3.82 -25.45 -43.21
CA THR A 141 4.81 -25.08 -44.23
C THR A 141 4.30 -25.28 -45.67
N ALA A 142 3.15 -25.95 -45.83
CA ALA A 142 2.59 -26.27 -47.13
C ALA A 142 2.07 -25.03 -47.87
N THR A 143 2.38 -24.95 -49.17
CA THR A 143 1.89 -23.89 -50.09
C THR A 143 0.74 -24.34 -50.98
N SER A 144 0.44 -25.65 -51.00
CA SER A 144 -0.66 -26.26 -51.74
C SER A 144 -1.34 -27.34 -50.90
N TRP A 145 -2.64 -27.57 -51.15
CA TRP A 145 -3.48 -28.46 -50.34
C TRP A 145 -4.07 -29.56 -51.21
N ASP A 146 -3.64 -30.81 -50.98
CA ASP A 146 -4.21 -31.98 -51.65
C ASP A 146 -5.34 -32.58 -50.82
N TYR A 147 -6.55 -32.16 -51.14
CA TYR A 147 -7.75 -32.60 -50.43
C TYR A 147 -8.14 -34.07 -50.67
N SER A 148 -7.45 -34.81 -51.53
CA SER A 148 -7.70 -36.25 -51.73
C SER A 148 -7.39 -37.12 -50.51
N VAL A 149 -6.62 -36.59 -49.55
CA VAL A 149 -6.23 -37.32 -48.34
C VAL A 149 -7.30 -37.28 -47.23
N ILE A 150 -8.34 -36.46 -47.39
CA ILE A 150 -9.50 -36.43 -46.49
C ILE A 150 -10.71 -37.08 -47.17
N SER A 151 -11.59 -37.69 -46.37
CA SER A 151 -12.76 -38.40 -46.89
C SER A 151 -13.75 -37.46 -47.58
N ALA A 152 -14.58 -38.01 -48.47
CA ALA A 152 -15.66 -37.24 -49.11
C ALA A 152 -16.63 -36.65 -48.07
N ASP A 153 -16.89 -37.39 -46.99
CA ASP A 153 -17.73 -36.92 -45.87
C ASP A 153 -17.06 -35.74 -45.12
N ALA A 154 -15.74 -35.79 -44.92
CA ALA A 154 -15.00 -34.68 -44.32
C ALA A 154 -15.01 -33.43 -45.23
N LEU A 155 -14.93 -33.61 -46.55
CA LEU A 155 -15.04 -32.50 -47.51
C LEU A 155 -16.43 -31.85 -47.47
N ALA A 156 -17.47 -32.67 -47.52
CA ALA A 156 -18.86 -32.21 -47.44
C ALA A 156 -19.14 -31.50 -46.11
N LEU A 157 -18.59 -32.01 -45.00
CA LEU A 157 -18.67 -31.35 -43.70
C LEU A 157 -17.95 -30.00 -43.70
N GLY A 158 -16.76 -29.91 -44.31
CA GLY A 158 -16.02 -28.66 -44.44
C GLY A 158 -16.83 -27.58 -45.16
N ASP A 159 -17.46 -27.92 -46.29
CA ASP A 159 -18.29 -26.97 -47.05
C ASP A 159 -19.57 -26.58 -46.28
N ALA A 160 -20.15 -27.52 -45.50
CA ALA A 160 -21.30 -27.25 -44.64
C ALA A 160 -20.96 -26.29 -43.49
N LEU A 161 -19.79 -26.45 -42.87
CA LEU A 161 -19.29 -25.56 -41.81
C LEU A 161 -19.06 -24.12 -42.32
N ASP A 162 -18.46 -23.98 -43.51
CA ASP A 162 -18.30 -22.66 -44.15
C ASP A 162 -19.68 -22.01 -44.39
N THR A 163 -20.70 -22.81 -44.72
CA THR A 163 -22.08 -22.34 -44.94
C THR A 163 -22.81 -21.99 -43.63
N SER A 164 -22.54 -22.67 -42.53
CA SER A 164 -23.14 -22.41 -41.21
C SER A 164 -22.54 -21.20 -40.49
N GLY A 165 -21.44 -20.65 -41.02
CA GLY A 165 -20.73 -19.53 -40.40
C GLY A 165 -19.76 -19.96 -39.30
N ALA A 166 -19.26 -21.19 -39.37
CA ALA A 166 -18.14 -21.64 -38.54
C ALA A 166 -16.90 -20.77 -38.80
N ILE A 167 -16.12 -20.54 -37.74
CA ILE A 167 -14.84 -19.84 -37.86
C ILE A 167 -13.73 -20.89 -37.87
N CYS A 168 -13.01 -20.98 -38.97
CA CYS A 168 -11.93 -21.94 -39.16
C CYS A 168 -10.60 -21.20 -39.26
N THR A 169 -9.68 -21.55 -38.36
CA THR A 169 -8.36 -20.93 -38.24
C THR A 169 -7.29 -21.97 -38.53
N GLY A 170 -6.27 -21.61 -39.29
CA GLY A 170 -5.08 -22.44 -39.47
C GLY A 170 -3.89 -21.60 -39.89
N GLY A 171 -2.86 -21.59 -39.05
CA GLY A 171 -1.68 -20.77 -39.26
C GLY A 171 -0.79 -20.73 -38.03
N VAL A 172 0.02 -19.67 -37.94
CA VAL A 172 0.84 -19.37 -36.78
C VAL A 172 0.29 -18.08 -36.16
N ASN A 173 -0.19 -18.17 -34.92
CA ASN A 173 -0.73 -17.02 -34.21
C ASN A 173 0.38 -16.02 -33.82
N GLU A 174 0.00 -14.85 -33.33
CA GLU A 174 0.95 -13.79 -32.96
C GLU A 174 1.81 -14.13 -31.71
N TRP A 175 1.57 -15.24 -31.02
CA TRP A 175 2.52 -15.83 -30.06
C TRP A 175 3.61 -16.67 -30.73
N GLY A 176 3.53 -16.89 -32.04
CA GLY A 176 4.43 -17.78 -32.77
C GLY A 176 4.09 -19.26 -32.61
N SER A 177 2.88 -19.59 -32.14
CA SER A 177 2.43 -20.98 -32.00
C SER A 177 1.58 -21.38 -33.21
N PRO A 178 1.88 -22.51 -33.87
CA PRO A 178 0.99 -23.06 -34.88
C PRO A 178 -0.29 -23.53 -34.21
N ASN A 179 -1.44 -23.18 -34.78
CA ASN A 179 -2.74 -23.60 -34.29
C ASN A 179 -3.70 -23.92 -35.43
N THR A 180 -4.55 -24.91 -35.20
CA THR A 180 -5.75 -25.16 -36.01
C THR A 180 -6.95 -25.13 -35.09
N VAL A 181 -7.95 -24.31 -35.42
CA VAL A 181 -9.16 -24.14 -34.62
C VAL A 181 -10.37 -24.24 -35.51
N VAL A 182 -11.40 -24.95 -35.06
CA VAL A 182 -12.74 -24.92 -35.66
C VAL A 182 -13.72 -24.53 -34.58
N THR A 183 -14.39 -23.39 -34.78
CA THR A 183 -15.37 -22.83 -33.83
C THR A 183 -16.75 -22.81 -34.46
N THR A 184 -17.68 -23.60 -33.92
CA THR A 184 -19.04 -23.77 -34.44
C THR A 184 -20.04 -24.20 -33.34
N SER A 185 -21.25 -24.67 -33.67
CA SER A 185 -22.19 -25.25 -32.70
C SER A 185 -21.65 -26.55 -32.08
N ALA A 186 -22.18 -26.93 -30.92
CA ALA A 186 -21.79 -28.18 -30.26
C ALA A 186 -22.01 -29.42 -31.16
N GLU A 187 -23.13 -29.46 -31.89
CA GLU A 187 -23.46 -30.57 -32.78
C GLU A 187 -22.52 -30.69 -33.97
N GLU A 188 -22.27 -29.58 -34.64
CA GLU A 188 -21.37 -29.55 -35.79
C GLU A 188 -19.94 -29.90 -35.36
N LEU A 189 -19.52 -29.46 -34.17
CA LEU A 189 -18.21 -29.82 -33.64
C LEU A 189 -18.10 -31.31 -33.29
N LEU A 190 -19.16 -31.93 -32.76
CA LEU A 190 -19.21 -33.37 -32.49
C LEU A 190 -19.12 -34.17 -33.79
N GLN A 191 -19.72 -33.67 -34.88
CA GLN A 191 -19.57 -34.25 -36.22
C GLN A 191 -18.12 -34.17 -36.71
N VAL A 192 -17.42 -33.04 -36.50
CA VAL A 192 -15.99 -32.91 -36.84
C VAL A 192 -15.16 -34.00 -36.16
N ILE A 193 -15.37 -34.19 -34.85
CA ILE A 193 -14.65 -35.21 -34.07
C ILE A 193 -14.94 -36.62 -34.59
N THR A 194 -16.19 -36.91 -34.92
CA THR A 194 -16.62 -38.25 -35.34
C THR A 194 -16.19 -38.58 -36.77
N VAL A 195 -16.38 -37.65 -37.72
CA VAL A 195 -16.05 -37.85 -39.14
C VAL A 195 -14.54 -37.99 -39.35
N LEU A 196 -13.73 -37.21 -38.64
CA LEU A 196 -12.27 -37.34 -38.66
C LEU A 196 -11.75 -38.41 -37.68
N ASN A 197 -12.64 -38.96 -36.83
CA ASN A 197 -12.32 -39.90 -35.76
C ASN A 197 -11.14 -39.41 -34.90
N LEU A 198 -11.24 -38.16 -34.43
CA LEU A 198 -10.19 -37.51 -33.64
C LEU A 198 -10.15 -38.10 -32.22
N SER A 199 -8.93 -38.34 -31.71
CA SER A 199 -8.73 -38.82 -30.34
C SER A 199 -8.79 -37.68 -29.35
N VAL A 200 -9.99 -37.18 -29.06
CA VAL A 200 -10.25 -36.15 -28.04
C VAL A 200 -10.36 -36.78 -26.65
N ALA A 201 -9.98 -36.04 -25.61
CA ALA A 201 -10.10 -36.51 -24.23
C ALA A 201 -11.58 -36.85 -23.89
N PRO A 202 -11.88 -38.02 -23.28
CA PRO A 202 -13.25 -38.47 -23.05
C PRO A 202 -14.10 -37.49 -22.26
N GLN A 203 -13.53 -36.82 -21.26
CA GLN A 203 -14.24 -35.82 -20.47
C GLN A 203 -14.68 -34.61 -21.31
N MET A 204 -13.92 -34.23 -22.32
CA MET A 204 -14.28 -33.14 -23.22
C MET A 204 -15.37 -33.55 -24.21
N ILE A 205 -15.36 -34.82 -24.66
CA ILE A 205 -16.42 -35.39 -25.49
C ILE A 205 -17.74 -35.39 -24.70
N ALA A 206 -17.73 -35.89 -23.46
CA ALA A 206 -18.95 -35.92 -22.65
C ALA A 206 -19.46 -34.52 -22.29
N GLU A 207 -18.56 -33.53 -22.14
CA GLU A 207 -18.96 -32.13 -22.01
C GLU A 207 -19.60 -31.58 -23.27
N LEU A 208 -19.05 -31.89 -24.44
CA LEU A 208 -19.60 -31.49 -25.73
C LEU A 208 -20.97 -32.12 -25.98
N GLU A 209 -21.12 -33.42 -25.73
CA GLU A 209 -22.39 -34.14 -25.82
C GLU A 209 -23.44 -33.51 -24.89
N LYS A 210 -23.04 -33.17 -23.66
CA LYS A 210 -23.93 -32.47 -22.73
C LYS A 210 -24.26 -31.06 -23.20
N GLY A 211 -23.33 -30.37 -23.86
CA GLY A 211 -23.56 -29.10 -24.53
C GLY A 211 -24.60 -29.19 -25.65
N VAL A 212 -24.59 -30.27 -26.43
CA VAL A 212 -25.63 -30.56 -27.44
C VAL A 212 -27.00 -30.72 -26.80
N GLU A 213 -27.09 -31.46 -25.70
CA GLU A 213 -28.35 -31.65 -24.97
C GLU A 213 -28.90 -30.32 -24.41
N LEU A 214 -28.01 -29.44 -23.93
CA LEU A 214 -28.36 -28.20 -23.22
C LEU A 214 -28.41 -26.95 -24.11
N LYS A 215 -28.33 -27.10 -25.44
CA LYS A 215 -28.26 -25.97 -26.39
C LYS A 215 -29.34 -24.89 -26.24
N ALA A 216 -30.52 -25.27 -25.76
CA ALA A 216 -31.65 -24.36 -25.57
C ALA A 216 -31.50 -23.51 -24.29
N GLU A 217 -30.79 -24.02 -23.29
CA GLU A 217 -30.53 -23.34 -22.01
C GLU A 217 -29.26 -22.48 -22.08
N CYS A 218 -28.36 -22.83 -23.00
CA CYS A 218 -27.01 -22.33 -23.07
C CYS A 218 -26.58 -22.13 -24.54
N THR A 219 -26.73 -20.91 -25.05
CA THR A 219 -26.37 -20.57 -26.43
C THR A 219 -24.94 -20.07 -26.50
N THR A 220 -23.99 -20.99 -26.74
CA THR A 220 -22.57 -20.70 -26.98
C THR A 220 -22.06 -21.48 -28.18
N LYS A 221 -21.06 -20.94 -28.87
CA LYS A 221 -20.24 -21.74 -29.77
C LYS A 221 -19.28 -22.60 -28.93
N TRP A 222 -18.78 -23.64 -29.59
CA TRP A 222 -17.77 -24.55 -29.11
C TRP A 222 -16.61 -24.56 -30.08
N ALA A 223 -15.41 -24.71 -29.54
CA ALA A 223 -14.18 -24.78 -30.30
C ALA A 223 -13.48 -26.12 -30.06
N ILE A 224 -12.92 -26.69 -31.13
CA ILE A 224 -11.82 -27.64 -31.04
C ILE A 224 -10.55 -26.93 -31.46
N ILE A 225 -9.50 -27.09 -30.67
CA ILE A 225 -8.17 -26.59 -30.98
C ILE A 225 -7.16 -27.73 -30.99
N ALA A 226 -6.29 -27.72 -31.99
CA ALA A 226 -5.01 -28.40 -31.96
C ALA A 226 -3.90 -27.37 -31.70
N LEU A 227 -3.17 -27.53 -30.60
CA LEU A 227 -2.11 -26.62 -30.17
C LEU A 227 -0.98 -27.43 -29.53
N ILE A 228 0.25 -26.89 -29.58
CA ILE A 228 1.40 -27.46 -28.89
C ILE A 228 1.34 -27.12 -27.40
N HIS A 229 1.46 -28.15 -26.57
CA HIS A 229 1.60 -28.05 -25.12
C HIS A 229 2.97 -28.59 -24.68
N LEU A 230 3.44 -28.12 -23.53
CA LEU A 230 4.65 -28.65 -22.90
C LEU A 230 4.29 -29.79 -21.94
N PHE A 231 4.89 -30.96 -22.14
CA PHE A 231 4.79 -32.08 -21.22
C PHE A 231 6.12 -32.28 -20.51
N GLN A 232 6.08 -32.50 -19.20
CA GLN A 232 7.23 -32.80 -18.38
C GLN A 232 7.29 -34.29 -18.04
N PHE A 233 8.50 -34.84 -18.00
CA PHE A 233 8.71 -36.24 -17.67
C PHE A 233 9.98 -36.40 -16.83
N GLN A 234 9.96 -37.39 -15.95
CA GLN A 234 11.07 -37.64 -15.04
C GLN A 234 12.22 -38.33 -15.78
N THR A 235 13.42 -37.76 -15.73
CA THR A 235 14.65 -38.38 -16.29
C THR A 235 15.49 -39.10 -15.24
N VAL A 236 15.37 -38.69 -13.97
CA VAL A 236 16.08 -39.28 -12.84
C VAL A 236 15.06 -39.65 -11.79
N LYS A 237 15.08 -40.92 -11.37
CA LYS A 237 14.21 -41.45 -10.33
C LYS A 237 14.26 -40.59 -9.06
N ASP A 238 13.10 -40.42 -8.42
CA ASP A 238 12.91 -39.66 -7.18
C ASP A 238 13.43 -38.20 -7.23
N SER A 239 13.59 -37.63 -8.43
CA SER A 239 14.04 -36.25 -8.63
C SER A 239 12.90 -35.35 -9.10
N ALA A 240 12.88 -34.11 -8.61
CA ALA A 240 12.04 -33.04 -9.13
C ALA A 240 12.65 -32.35 -10.37
N GLU A 241 13.82 -32.80 -10.84
CA GLU A 241 14.44 -32.32 -12.08
C GLU A 241 13.85 -33.06 -13.29
N TYR A 242 12.71 -32.57 -13.76
CA TYR A 242 12.03 -33.12 -14.93
C TYR A 242 12.63 -32.54 -16.22
N SER A 243 12.69 -33.36 -17.26
CA SER A 243 12.88 -32.87 -18.62
C SER A 243 11.52 -32.51 -19.23
N SER A 244 11.53 -31.91 -20.42
CA SER A 244 10.31 -31.50 -21.10
C SER A 244 10.33 -31.83 -22.59
N ILE A 245 9.14 -32.09 -23.12
CA ILE A 245 8.90 -32.36 -24.53
C ILE A 245 7.63 -31.61 -25.00
N PRO A 246 7.71 -30.83 -26.08
CA PRO A 246 6.53 -30.22 -26.69
C PRO A 246 5.81 -31.21 -27.62
N ALA A 247 4.50 -31.32 -27.46
CA ALA A 247 3.63 -32.12 -28.32
C ALA A 247 2.28 -31.43 -28.50
N ALA A 248 1.69 -31.58 -29.67
CA ALA A 248 0.34 -31.11 -29.95
C ALA A 248 -0.69 -32.16 -29.52
N ASP A 249 -1.77 -31.71 -28.88
CA ASP A 249 -2.97 -32.50 -28.63
C ASP A 249 -4.22 -31.66 -28.90
N PHE A 250 -5.40 -32.22 -28.59
CA PHE A 250 -6.68 -31.56 -28.78
C PHE A 250 -7.23 -31.00 -27.46
N ASN A 251 -7.81 -29.81 -27.52
CA ASN A 251 -8.69 -29.29 -26.49
C ASN A 251 -10.06 -28.95 -27.10
N VAL A 252 -11.14 -29.25 -26.38
CA VAL A 252 -12.52 -28.95 -26.79
C VAL A 252 -13.23 -28.25 -25.64
N PHE A 253 -13.84 -27.11 -25.93
CA PHE A 253 -14.40 -26.22 -24.92
C PHE A 253 -15.48 -25.30 -25.48
N PRO A 254 -16.42 -24.81 -24.63
CA PRO A 254 -17.30 -23.70 -25.00
C PRO A 254 -16.55 -22.36 -24.97
N GLU A 255 -16.88 -21.44 -25.89
CA GLU A 255 -16.30 -20.10 -25.90
C GLU A 255 -16.52 -19.34 -24.57
N TYR A 256 -17.70 -19.51 -23.96
CA TYR A 256 -18.00 -18.98 -22.64
C TYR A 256 -17.83 -20.08 -21.59
N THR A 257 -16.86 -19.90 -20.69
CA THR A 257 -16.46 -20.91 -19.70
C THR A 257 -17.57 -21.24 -18.69
N GLU A 258 -18.40 -20.26 -18.33
CA GLU A 258 -19.55 -20.43 -17.43
C GLU A 258 -20.63 -21.37 -17.97
N TYR A 259 -20.59 -21.64 -19.27
CA TYR A 259 -21.47 -22.57 -19.95
C TYR A 259 -20.92 -23.99 -20.07
N ARG A 260 -19.72 -24.24 -19.54
CA ARG A 260 -19.18 -25.59 -19.46
C ARG A 260 -20.05 -26.45 -18.55
N PRO A 261 -20.63 -27.56 -19.03
CA PRO A 261 -21.46 -28.43 -18.21
C PRO A 261 -20.62 -29.20 -17.19
N THR A 262 -21.20 -29.43 -16.01
CA THR A 262 -20.58 -30.26 -14.97
C THR A 262 -20.72 -31.73 -15.33
N VAL A 263 -19.63 -32.34 -15.77
CA VAL A 263 -19.54 -33.78 -16.08
C VAL A 263 -18.46 -34.42 -15.21
N SER A 264 -18.77 -35.58 -14.62
CA SER A 264 -17.76 -36.36 -13.89
C SER A 264 -16.81 -37.05 -14.86
N ASN A 265 -15.52 -37.04 -14.55
CA ASN A 265 -14.50 -37.76 -15.30
C ASN A 265 -14.27 -39.18 -14.75
N ASP A 266 -14.95 -39.55 -13.66
CA ASP A 266 -14.77 -40.85 -13.00
C ASP A 266 -15.36 -41.97 -13.85
N ASN A 267 -14.57 -43.02 -14.10
CA ASN A 267 -14.99 -44.22 -14.83
C ASN A 267 -15.59 -43.95 -16.23
N ILE A 268 -15.30 -42.79 -16.84
CA ILE A 268 -15.82 -42.42 -18.17
C ILE A 268 -15.35 -43.38 -19.27
N VAL A 269 -14.14 -43.92 -19.12
CA VAL A 269 -13.53 -44.92 -20.00
C VAL A 269 -12.77 -45.93 -19.14
N GLY A 270 -12.75 -47.20 -19.54
CA GLY A 270 -11.99 -48.23 -18.86
C GLY A 270 -10.47 -48.00 -18.93
N ALA A 271 -9.73 -48.53 -17.95
CA ALA A 271 -8.28 -48.42 -17.88
C ALA A 271 -7.60 -49.80 -18.01
N LYS A 272 -6.36 -49.81 -18.53
CA LYS A 272 -5.49 -50.99 -18.56
C LYS A 272 -4.09 -50.63 -18.09
N LEU A 273 -3.41 -51.59 -17.46
CA LEU A 273 -2.03 -51.44 -17.03
C LEU A 273 -1.11 -51.30 -18.26
N ALA A 274 -0.33 -50.22 -18.30
CA ALA A 274 0.66 -49.96 -19.35
C ALA A 274 2.09 -50.21 -18.85
N LEU A 275 2.38 -49.85 -17.60
CA LEU A 275 3.68 -50.01 -16.97
C LEU A 275 3.52 -50.44 -15.51
N GLY A 276 4.13 -51.55 -15.12
CA GLY A 276 4.22 -51.93 -13.70
C GLY A 276 5.36 -51.20 -13.00
N THR A 277 5.08 -50.57 -11.86
CA THR A 277 6.06 -49.75 -11.11
C THR A 277 6.67 -50.47 -9.90
N ASN A 278 6.30 -51.74 -9.66
CA ASN A 278 6.85 -52.59 -8.60
C ASN A 278 6.86 -51.94 -7.19
N GLY A 279 5.84 -51.16 -6.86
CA GLY A 279 5.70 -50.48 -5.57
C GLY A 279 6.11 -49.00 -5.58
N GLU A 280 6.68 -48.50 -6.68
CA GLU A 280 7.06 -47.10 -6.83
C GLU A 280 5.89 -46.24 -7.32
N ASP A 281 5.75 -45.06 -6.73
CA ASP A 281 4.83 -44.03 -7.20
C ASP A 281 5.60 -42.95 -7.97
N LEU A 282 5.44 -42.94 -9.30
CA LEU A 282 6.15 -42.04 -10.20
C LEU A 282 5.80 -40.56 -9.99
N LEU A 283 4.72 -40.26 -9.28
CA LEU A 283 4.26 -38.89 -9.01
C LEU A 283 4.45 -38.48 -7.54
N ALA A 284 5.13 -39.30 -6.74
CA ALA A 284 5.46 -38.95 -5.36
C ALA A 284 6.41 -37.73 -5.27
N VAL A 285 7.35 -37.59 -6.22
CA VAL A 285 8.27 -36.45 -6.31
C VAL A 285 8.11 -35.78 -7.67
N VAL A 286 7.50 -34.59 -7.65
CA VAL A 286 7.24 -33.77 -8.85
C VAL A 286 7.63 -32.31 -8.61
N PRO A 287 8.00 -31.57 -9.68
CA PRO A 287 8.11 -30.11 -9.65
C PRO A 287 6.87 -29.44 -9.04
N ASP A 288 7.05 -28.37 -8.27
CA ASP A 288 5.93 -27.64 -7.65
C ASP A 288 4.97 -27.04 -8.68
N LEU A 289 5.46 -26.71 -9.89
CA LEU A 289 4.61 -26.22 -10.97
C LEU A 289 3.56 -27.24 -11.41
N LEU A 290 3.85 -28.55 -11.33
CA LEU A 290 2.90 -29.61 -11.70
C LEU A 290 1.81 -29.78 -10.65
N LYS A 291 1.89 -29.11 -9.49
CA LYS A 291 0.89 -29.17 -8.42
C LYS A 291 -0.13 -28.03 -8.49
N GLN A 292 -0.06 -27.16 -9.50
CA GLN A 292 -0.83 -25.91 -9.54
C GLN A 292 -2.23 -26.03 -10.17
N PHE A 293 -2.47 -27.07 -10.98
CA PHE A 293 -3.73 -27.27 -11.72
C PHE A 293 -4.26 -28.69 -11.53
N PRO A 294 -5.58 -28.91 -11.64
CA PRO A 294 -6.19 -30.22 -11.48
C PRO A 294 -5.93 -31.12 -12.70
N TYR A 295 -5.69 -32.41 -12.46
CA TYR A 295 -5.50 -33.42 -13.50
C TYR A 295 -6.74 -34.30 -13.68
N GLY A 296 -6.90 -34.81 -14.90
CA GLY A 296 -8.00 -35.70 -15.28
C GLY A 296 -7.72 -37.19 -15.05
N PHE A 297 -6.88 -37.54 -14.09
CA PHE A 297 -6.54 -38.92 -13.76
C PHE A 297 -6.22 -39.06 -12.26
N ASP A 298 -6.41 -40.26 -11.74
CA ASP A 298 -6.17 -40.56 -10.33
C ASP A 298 -4.66 -40.65 -10.05
N SER A 299 -4.17 -39.98 -9.00
CA SER A 299 -2.76 -39.97 -8.64
C SER A 299 -2.50 -39.52 -7.20
N SER A 300 -1.24 -39.52 -6.81
CA SER A 300 -0.75 -38.94 -5.54
C SER A 300 -0.55 -37.42 -5.58
N LEU A 301 -0.80 -36.77 -6.72
CA LEU A 301 -0.75 -35.30 -6.81
C LEU A 301 -1.82 -34.66 -5.90
N PRO A 302 -1.60 -33.42 -5.42
CA PRO A 302 -2.59 -32.72 -4.63
C PRO A 302 -3.94 -32.60 -5.36
N ALA A 303 -5.01 -33.02 -4.69
CA ALA A 303 -6.36 -32.86 -5.22
C ALA A 303 -6.75 -31.38 -5.25
N LEU A 304 -6.89 -30.84 -6.47
CA LEU A 304 -7.31 -29.45 -6.69
C LEU A 304 -8.74 -29.39 -7.22
N SER A 305 -9.49 -28.38 -6.79
CA SER A 305 -10.86 -28.19 -7.27
C SER A 305 -10.86 -27.75 -8.72
N ARG A 306 -11.69 -28.42 -9.51
CA ARG A 306 -12.01 -28.01 -10.88
C ARG A 306 -12.97 -26.80 -10.92
N SER A 307 -13.81 -26.65 -9.90
CA SER A 307 -14.74 -25.53 -9.77
C SER A 307 -14.09 -24.38 -9.02
N MET A 308 -14.34 -23.16 -9.47
CA MET A 308 -13.83 -21.95 -8.82
C MET A 308 -14.84 -20.81 -8.85
N ALA A 309 -14.68 -19.88 -7.91
CA ALA A 309 -15.44 -18.64 -7.92
C ALA A 309 -15.06 -17.78 -9.14
N ALA A 310 -16.06 -17.21 -9.78
CA ALA A 310 -15.88 -16.31 -10.92
C ALA A 310 -16.55 -14.96 -10.64
N HIS A 311 -15.93 -13.91 -11.19
CA HIS A 311 -16.43 -12.54 -11.12
C HIS A 311 -16.35 -11.94 -12.53
N ASN A 312 -17.32 -11.11 -12.88
CA ASN A 312 -17.36 -10.39 -14.15
C ASN A 312 -17.35 -11.29 -15.41
N THR A 313 -18.01 -12.46 -15.35
CA THR A 313 -18.27 -13.28 -16.55
C THR A 313 -19.26 -12.58 -17.49
N TYR A 314 -19.23 -12.91 -18.77
CA TYR A 314 -20.12 -12.35 -19.80
C TYR A 314 -21.58 -12.67 -19.48
N HIS A 315 -21.88 -13.93 -19.10
CA HIS A 315 -23.13 -14.31 -18.47
C HIS A 315 -22.93 -14.41 -16.95
N PRO A 316 -23.69 -13.67 -16.13
CA PRO A 316 -23.43 -13.57 -14.67
C PRO A 316 -23.43 -14.94 -13.98
N ALA A 317 -22.25 -15.50 -13.77
CA ALA A 317 -22.02 -16.79 -13.14
C ALA A 317 -21.20 -16.60 -11.87
N LYS A 318 -21.58 -17.34 -10.82
CA LYS A 318 -20.85 -17.30 -9.54
C LYS A 318 -19.64 -18.22 -9.54
N THR A 319 -19.68 -19.24 -10.40
CA THR A 319 -18.66 -20.29 -10.48
C THR A 319 -18.44 -20.70 -11.92
N VAL A 320 -17.20 -21.03 -12.26
CA VAL A 320 -16.81 -21.60 -13.55
C VAL A 320 -16.03 -22.90 -13.35
N LEU A 321 -15.97 -23.72 -14.38
CA LEU A 321 -15.21 -24.97 -14.39
C LEU A 321 -13.97 -24.83 -15.27
N GLN A 322 -12.79 -25.05 -14.68
CA GLN A 322 -11.55 -25.12 -15.43
C GLN A 322 -11.41 -26.47 -16.15
N SER A 323 -10.62 -26.51 -17.21
CA SER A 323 -10.23 -27.77 -17.84
C SER A 323 -9.18 -28.52 -17.03
N LEU A 324 -9.15 -29.84 -17.23
CA LEU A 324 -8.27 -30.75 -16.51
C LEU A 324 -7.01 -31.01 -17.32
N PHE A 325 -5.85 -30.90 -16.68
CA PHE A 325 -4.59 -31.31 -17.27
C PHE A 325 -4.53 -32.82 -17.51
N ARG A 326 -3.73 -33.20 -18.49
CA ARG A 326 -3.63 -34.57 -18.97
C ARG A 326 -2.25 -35.16 -18.68
N GLY A 327 -2.23 -36.48 -18.54
CA GLY A 327 -1.01 -37.28 -18.54
C GLY A 327 -1.02 -38.23 -19.73
N TYR A 328 0.16 -38.57 -20.24
CA TYR A 328 0.32 -39.49 -21.34
C TYR A 328 1.44 -40.49 -21.05
N TYR A 329 1.24 -41.74 -21.43
CA TYR A 329 2.27 -42.77 -21.44
C TYR A 329 2.19 -43.54 -22.76
N ALA A 330 3.32 -43.67 -23.45
CA ALA A 330 3.41 -44.31 -24.76
C ALA A 330 2.33 -43.81 -25.77
N GLY A 331 2.03 -42.50 -25.75
CA GLY A 331 1.07 -41.88 -26.67
C GLY A 331 -0.40 -42.01 -26.24
N CYS A 332 -0.68 -42.72 -25.15
CA CYS A 332 -2.02 -42.94 -24.63
C CYS A 332 -2.29 -42.08 -23.39
N ARG A 333 -3.51 -41.55 -23.27
CA ARG A 333 -3.93 -40.79 -22.09
C ARG A 333 -3.92 -41.69 -20.85
N VAL A 334 -3.35 -41.15 -19.78
CA VAL A 334 -3.27 -41.76 -18.45
C VAL A 334 -4.61 -41.61 -17.74
N ARG A 335 -5.01 -42.66 -17.02
CA ARG A 335 -6.24 -42.70 -16.21
C ARG A 335 -5.98 -42.89 -14.73
N GLU A 336 -4.87 -43.55 -14.38
CA GLU A 336 -4.44 -43.72 -12.99
C GLU A 336 -2.92 -43.91 -12.93
N VAL A 337 -2.29 -43.33 -11.91
CA VAL A 337 -0.89 -43.57 -11.53
C VAL A 337 -0.82 -43.83 -10.05
N ASN A 338 -0.33 -45.00 -9.68
CA ASN A 338 -0.19 -45.41 -8.29
C ASN A 338 1.06 -46.29 -8.10
N THR A 339 1.21 -46.88 -6.92
CA THR A 339 2.34 -47.78 -6.59
C THR A 339 2.31 -49.11 -7.34
N THR A 340 1.20 -49.49 -7.96
CA THR A 340 1.08 -50.71 -8.76
C THR A 340 1.48 -50.48 -10.22
N GLY A 341 1.22 -49.29 -10.77
CA GLY A 341 1.62 -48.95 -12.12
C GLY A 341 1.02 -47.68 -12.69
N VAL A 342 1.31 -47.47 -13.98
CA VAL A 342 0.69 -46.47 -14.84
C VAL A 342 -0.40 -47.15 -15.67
N TYR A 343 -1.62 -46.64 -15.56
CA TYR A 343 -2.79 -47.12 -16.28
C TYR A 343 -3.20 -46.12 -17.35
N ILE A 344 -3.46 -46.62 -18.55
CA ILE A 344 -3.90 -45.84 -19.71
C ILE A 344 -5.30 -46.25 -20.15
N GLU A 345 -5.92 -45.48 -21.04
CA GLU A 345 -7.20 -45.83 -21.67
C GLU A 345 -7.17 -47.25 -22.29
N ALA A 346 -8.17 -48.08 -21.96
CA ALA A 346 -8.22 -49.48 -22.34
C ALA A 346 -8.18 -49.69 -23.87
N ALA A 347 -8.85 -48.80 -24.62
CA ALA A 347 -8.93 -48.84 -26.08
C ALA A 347 -7.66 -48.35 -26.79
N CYS A 348 -6.73 -47.68 -26.09
CA CYS A 348 -5.56 -47.07 -26.72
C CYS A 348 -4.42 -48.07 -26.95
N THR A 349 -3.78 -48.03 -28.11
CA THR A 349 -2.62 -48.88 -28.43
C THR A 349 -1.33 -48.09 -28.19
N PRO A 350 -0.41 -48.58 -27.33
CA PRO A 350 0.87 -47.91 -27.08
C PRO A 350 1.70 -47.71 -28.36
N VAL A 351 2.32 -46.53 -28.47
CA VAL A 351 3.19 -46.13 -29.57
C VAL A 351 4.62 -46.06 -29.07
N GLN A 352 5.50 -46.91 -29.63
CA GLN A 352 6.89 -47.10 -29.19
C GLN A 352 7.70 -45.80 -29.12
N ARG A 353 7.45 -44.85 -30.04
CA ARG A 353 8.14 -43.55 -30.04
C ARG A 353 7.95 -42.80 -28.72
N TRP A 354 6.72 -42.78 -28.22
CA TRP A 354 6.35 -42.04 -27.01
C TRP A 354 6.75 -42.76 -25.72
N GLU A 355 6.93 -44.09 -25.78
CA GLU A 355 7.32 -44.92 -24.65
C GLU A 355 8.69 -44.51 -24.07
N THR A 356 9.60 -44.01 -24.93
CA THR A 356 10.94 -43.56 -24.53
C THR A 356 10.95 -42.37 -23.57
N TYR A 357 9.87 -41.59 -23.51
CA TYR A 357 9.72 -40.45 -22.60
C TYR A 357 9.10 -40.83 -21.25
N GLY A 358 8.69 -42.09 -21.08
CA GLY A 358 8.03 -42.56 -19.85
C GLY A 358 6.68 -41.86 -19.61
N LEU A 359 6.40 -41.55 -18.34
CA LEU A 359 5.19 -40.83 -17.94
C LEU A 359 5.36 -39.33 -18.21
N MET A 360 4.59 -38.82 -19.16
CA MET A 360 4.55 -37.41 -19.57
C MET A 360 3.36 -36.70 -18.91
N ILE A 361 3.60 -35.63 -18.18
CA ILE A 361 2.59 -34.86 -17.45
C ILE A 361 2.50 -33.46 -18.03
N GLN A 362 1.29 -33.00 -18.36
CA GLN A 362 1.09 -31.67 -18.89
C GLN A 362 1.53 -30.59 -17.90
N SER A 363 2.30 -29.62 -18.37
CA SER A 363 2.78 -28.48 -17.60
C SER A 363 1.91 -27.25 -17.85
N PRO A 364 1.70 -26.37 -16.85
CA PRO A 364 1.20 -25.03 -17.09
C PRO A 364 2.23 -24.19 -17.86
N ASP A 365 1.75 -23.15 -18.54
CA ASP A 365 2.60 -22.19 -19.25
C ASP A 365 2.97 -21.03 -18.35
N ASN A 366 4.28 -20.81 -18.17
CA ASN A 366 4.80 -19.68 -17.42
C ASN A 366 5.12 -18.52 -18.35
N ILE A 367 4.35 -17.44 -18.27
CA ILE A 367 4.62 -16.20 -19.00
C ILE A 367 4.99 -15.12 -17.98
N PRO A 368 6.28 -15.02 -17.60
CA PRO A 368 6.70 -14.08 -16.58
C PRO A 368 6.62 -12.64 -17.09
N VAL A 369 6.23 -11.75 -16.19
CA VAL A 369 6.26 -10.30 -16.39
C VAL A 369 7.31 -9.73 -15.46
N CYS A 370 8.38 -9.17 -16.04
CA CYS A 370 9.54 -8.74 -15.28
C CYS A 370 9.69 -7.23 -15.23
N SER A 371 10.33 -6.73 -14.19
CA SER A 371 10.86 -5.36 -14.12
C SER A 371 12.20 -5.25 -14.87
N THR A 372 12.64 -4.02 -15.15
CA THR A 372 13.99 -3.75 -15.70
C THR A 372 15.13 -4.15 -14.74
N THR A 373 14.81 -4.37 -13.46
CA THR A 373 15.73 -4.82 -12.41
C THR A 373 15.82 -6.34 -12.27
N ASN A 374 15.26 -7.12 -13.21
CA ASN A 374 15.23 -8.58 -13.22
C ASN A 374 14.41 -9.23 -12.10
N VAL A 375 13.44 -8.51 -11.54
CA VAL A 375 12.44 -9.13 -10.64
C VAL A 375 11.22 -9.49 -11.46
N CYS A 376 10.80 -10.74 -11.42
CA CYS A 376 9.72 -11.28 -12.23
C CYS A 376 8.52 -11.71 -11.39
N VAL A 377 7.33 -11.45 -11.93
CA VAL A 377 6.10 -12.11 -11.51
C VAL A 377 5.86 -13.26 -12.48
N HIS A 378 5.86 -14.48 -11.98
CA HIS A 378 5.55 -15.68 -12.73
C HIS A 378 4.04 -15.85 -12.83
N ASN A 379 3.55 -15.91 -14.07
CA ASN A 379 2.15 -16.14 -14.36
C ASN A 379 2.02 -17.52 -14.97
N TYR A 380 1.53 -18.46 -14.18
CA TYR A 380 1.25 -19.81 -14.64
C TYR A 380 -0.18 -19.89 -15.12
N TYR A 381 -0.35 -20.13 -16.41
CA TYR A 381 -1.63 -20.28 -17.07
C TYR A 381 -1.97 -21.75 -17.24
N ASN A 382 -3.26 -22.07 -17.19
CA ASN A 382 -3.75 -23.34 -17.69
C ASN A 382 -3.40 -23.41 -19.19
N SER A 383 -2.49 -24.31 -19.54
CA SER A 383 -1.90 -24.39 -20.87
C SER A 383 -2.86 -24.92 -21.94
N LEU A 384 -4.12 -25.23 -21.60
CA LEU A 384 -5.13 -25.64 -22.56
C LEU A 384 -5.69 -24.50 -23.41
N TRP A 385 -5.39 -23.24 -23.04
CA TRP A 385 -5.66 -22.03 -23.80
C TRP A 385 -7.08 -21.98 -24.40
N GLU A 386 -8.07 -21.77 -23.55
CA GLU A 386 -9.47 -21.65 -23.98
C GLU A 386 -9.75 -20.21 -24.36
N TRP A 387 -10.20 -19.95 -25.59
CA TRP A 387 -10.40 -18.58 -26.07
C TRP A 387 -11.66 -18.41 -26.92
N ILE A 388 -12.08 -17.17 -27.02
CA ILE A 388 -13.18 -16.74 -27.90
C ILE A 388 -12.59 -16.26 -29.22
N GLN A 389 -13.16 -16.68 -30.34
CA GLN A 389 -12.74 -16.29 -31.67
C GLN A 389 -13.70 -15.30 -32.31
N GLU A 390 -13.16 -14.17 -32.78
CA GLU A 390 -13.92 -13.17 -33.52
C GLU A 390 -13.19 -12.80 -34.81
N LEU A 391 -13.93 -12.59 -35.90
CA LEU A 391 -13.36 -12.05 -37.13
C LEU A 391 -13.15 -10.54 -36.95
N ASP A 392 -11.90 -10.09 -37.08
CA ASP A 392 -11.58 -8.67 -36.94
C ASP A 392 -12.01 -7.91 -38.19
N SER A 393 -13.05 -7.11 -38.05
CA SER A 393 -13.57 -6.27 -39.15
C SER A 393 -12.58 -5.20 -39.64
N SER A 394 -11.55 -4.87 -38.85
CA SER A 394 -10.57 -3.84 -39.18
C SER A 394 -9.40 -4.35 -40.03
N VAL A 395 -9.15 -5.65 -40.04
CA VAL A 395 -8.04 -6.28 -40.80
C VAL A 395 -8.54 -7.53 -41.49
N GLU A 396 -8.54 -7.52 -42.83
CA GLU A 396 -9.01 -8.66 -43.63
C GLU A 396 -8.25 -9.96 -43.29
N GLY A 397 -8.99 -11.04 -43.05
CA GLY A 397 -8.42 -12.36 -42.75
C GLY A 397 -7.78 -12.49 -41.37
N ARG A 398 -7.91 -11.48 -40.49
CA ARG A 398 -7.47 -11.55 -39.10
C ARG A 398 -8.55 -12.15 -38.22
N VAL A 399 -8.17 -13.15 -37.42
CA VAL A 399 -8.97 -13.69 -36.34
C VAL A 399 -8.43 -13.13 -35.03
N ALA A 400 -9.28 -12.50 -34.22
CA ALA A 400 -8.98 -12.10 -32.85
C ALA A 400 -9.25 -13.29 -31.90
N GLU A 401 -8.33 -13.52 -30.97
CA GLU A 401 -8.30 -14.61 -30.01
C GLU A 401 -8.28 -14.01 -28.59
N TYR A 402 -9.39 -14.11 -27.87
CA TYR A 402 -9.52 -13.59 -26.49
C TYR A 402 -9.49 -14.75 -25.49
N ILE A 403 -8.39 -14.93 -24.76
CA ILE A 403 -8.24 -16.05 -23.84
C ILE A 403 -9.05 -15.87 -22.57
N ASN A 404 -9.75 -16.93 -22.18
CA ASN A 404 -10.27 -17.16 -20.84
C ASN A 404 -9.16 -17.72 -19.96
N VAL A 405 -8.71 -16.89 -19.02
CA VAL A 405 -7.50 -17.12 -18.24
C VAL A 405 -7.87 -17.80 -16.93
N PHE A 406 -7.33 -19.01 -16.76
CA PHE A 406 -7.15 -19.66 -15.47
C PHE A 406 -5.69 -19.54 -15.07
N ARG A 407 -5.41 -18.85 -13.96
CA ARG A 407 -4.03 -18.55 -13.60
C ARG A 407 -3.74 -18.70 -12.12
N ASN A 408 -2.47 -19.04 -11.86
CA ASN A 408 -1.84 -18.84 -10.58
C ASN A 408 -0.66 -17.88 -10.73
N ARG A 409 -0.42 -17.03 -9.73
CA ARG A 409 0.63 -15.99 -9.77
C ARG A 409 1.43 -15.94 -8.48
N TYR A 410 2.73 -15.77 -8.62
CA TYR A 410 3.65 -15.39 -7.55
C TYR A 410 4.86 -14.68 -8.15
N ALA A 411 5.69 -14.06 -7.33
CA ALA A 411 6.89 -13.38 -7.82
C ALA A 411 8.16 -13.91 -7.18
N ASP A 412 9.30 -13.47 -7.73
CA ASP A 412 10.59 -13.64 -7.09
C ASP A 412 10.59 -13.04 -5.67
N THR A 413 11.25 -13.72 -4.74
CA THR A 413 11.40 -13.23 -3.37
C THR A 413 12.29 -11.99 -3.36
N VAL A 414 11.70 -10.83 -3.05
CA VAL A 414 12.42 -9.56 -2.88
C VAL A 414 12.17 -9.00 -1.49
N ALA A 415 13.23 -8.80 -0.72
CA ALA A 415 13.14 -8.27 0.65
C ALA A 415 12.58 -6.84 0.66
N LEU A 416 11.65 -6.59 1.57
CA LEU A 416 11.03 -5.28 1.78
C LEU A 416 11.89 -4.42 2.70
N SER A 417 12.21 -3.19 2.29
CA SER A 417 12.85 -2.21 3.17
C SER A 417 11.85 -1.71 4.22
N VAL A 418 12.13 -1.95 5.50
CA VAL A 418 11.30 -1.47 6.63
C VAL A 418 11.43 0.04 6.91
N LEU A 419 12.30 0.74 6.16
CA LEU A 419 12.65 2.14 6.37
C LEU A 419 11.43 3.07 6.51
N PRO A 420 10.42 3.07 5.61
CA PRO A 420 9.27 3.96 5.76
C PRO A 420 8.48 3.74 7.05
N GLY A 421 8.32 2.47 7.47
CA GLY A 421 7.71 2.13 8.76
C GLY A 421 8.52 2.65 9.95
N MET A 422 9.86 2.55 9.90
CA MET A 422 10.73 3.09 10.96
C MET A 422 10.67 4.61 11.03
N VAL A 423 10.65 5.30 9.88
CA VAL A 423 10.48 6.76 9.83
C VAL A 423 9.13 7.17 10.40
N MET A 424 8.07 6.44 10.08
CA MET A 424 6.73 6.67 10.63
C MET A 424 6.74 6.54 12.16
N VAL A 425 7.33 5.47 12.72
CA VAL A 425 7.47 5.29 14.18
C VAL A 425 8.26 6.44 14.80
N GLN A 426 9.37 6.86 14.20
CA GLN A 426 10.14 8.00 14.69
C GLN A 426 9.30 9.29 14.71
N MET A 427 8.55 9.56 13.64
CA MET A 427 7.66 10.71 13.58
C MET A 427 6.57 10.69 14.66
N LEU A 428 5.96 9.53 14.91
CA LEU A 428 4.96 9.37 15.97
C LEU A 428 5.59 9.50 17.36
N LEU A 429 6.73 8.86 17.62
CA LEU A 429 7.42 8.90 18.91
C LEU A 429 7.84 10.32 19.26
N MET A 430 8.37 11.08 18.29
CA MET A 430 8.67 12.50 18.47
C MET A 430 7.40 13.31 18.82
N GLY A 431 6.24 12.94 18.25
CA GLY A 431 4.94 13.45 18.66
C GLY A 431 4.54 13.05 20.09
N VAL A 432 4.81 11.84 20.55
CA VAL A 432 4.47 11.47 21.95
C VAL A 432 5.36 12.20 22.95
N ILE A 433 6.68 12.20 22.71
CA ILE A 433 7.69 12.82 23.60
C ILE A 433 7.41 14.31 23.75
N SER A 434 7.15 14.98 22.63
CA SER A 434 6.93 16.41 22.66
C SER A 434 5.60 16.74 23.37
N LEU A 435 4.55 15.91 23.24
CA LEU A 435 3.29 16.15 23.97
C LEU A 435 3.53 16.02 25.47
N TYR A 436 4.28 15.00 25.89
CA TYR A 436 4.64 14.80 27.28
C TYR A 436 5.36 16.02 27.88
N GLN A 437 6.28 16.64 27.14
CA GLN A 437 6.98 17.87 27.56
C GLN A 437 6.04 19.06 27.77
N ILE A 438 4.91 19.10 27.06
CA ILE A 438 3.92 20.18 27.22
C ILE A 438 2.93 19.86 28.33
N MET A 439 2.45 18.62 28.43
CA MET A 439 1.50 18.24 29.48
C MET A 439 2.11 18.21 30.87
N SER A 440 3.43 18.05 31.00
CA SER A 440 4.13 18.21 32.28
C SER A 440 4.01 19.64 32.84
N HIS A 441 3.67 20.62 32.01
CA HIS A 441 3.32 21.98 32.44
C HIS A 441 1.79 22.15 32.42
N LYS A 442 1.16 22.19 33.61
CA LYS A 442 -0.31 22.30 33.76
C LYS A 442 -0.90 23.63 33.22
N ARG A 443 -0.98 23.86 31.90
CA ARG A 443 -2.06 24.63 31.24
C ARG A 443 -2.00 24.82 29.71
N SER A 444 -3.23 24.93 29.17
CA SER A 444 -3.70 25.57 27.92
C SER A 444 -3.63 24.77 26.61
N VAL A 445 -4.81 24.56 26.01
CA VAL A 445 -5.04 24.01 24.66
C VAL A 445 -4.31 24.81 23.56
N GLN A 446 -3.98 26.09 23.79
CA GLN A 446 -3.18 26.91 22.86
C GLN A 446 -1.70 26.50 22.83
N LEU A 447 -1.15 26.02 23.95
CA LEU A 447 0.23 25.51 24.01
C LEU A 447 0.36 24.17 23.26
N THR A 448 -0.68 23.35 23.25
CA THR A 448 -0.80 22.14 22.40
C THR A 448 -0.89 22.45 20.90
N GLN A 449 -1.17 23.69 20.51
CA GLN A 449 -1.22 24.15 19.12
C GLN A 449 0.10 24.79 18.67
N ILE A 450 0.79 25.47 19.58
CA ILE A 450 2.20 25.89 19.46
C ILE A 450 3.14 24.67 19.41
N TRP A 451 2.74 23.59 20.07
CA TRP A 451 3.38 22.28 20.02
C TRP A 451 3.45 21.65 18.64
N ALA A 452 2.32 21.68 17.92
CA ALA A 452 2.22 21.23 16.54
C ALA A 452 3.16 22.03 15.63
N TYR A 453 3.51 23.26 16.01
CA TYR A 453 4.46 24.11 15.29
C TYR A 453 5.93 23.65 15.41
N ARG A 454 6.35 23.16 16.58
CA ARG A 454 7.75 22.73 16.78
C ARG A 454 8.07 21.31 16.31
N CYS A 455 7.14 20.37 16.44
CA CYS A 455 7.36 19.00 15.97
C CYS A 455 7.36 18.88 14.44
N GLN A 456 6.87 19.89 13.72
CA GLN A 456 6.66 19.84 12.27
C GLN A 456 7.52 20.81 11.46
N ASN A 457 8.50 21.48 12.05
CA ASN A 457 9.48 22.30 11.30
C ASN A 457 10.91 21.99 11.78
N GLY A 458 11.14 20.74 12.22
CA GLY A 458 12.47 20.28 12.61
C GLY A 458 13.35 20.03 11.39
N ARG A 459 14.66 20.22 11.55
CA ARG A 459 15.69 19.82 10.57
C ARG A 459 15.51 18.36 10.08
N MET A 460 14.92 17.50 10.91
CA MET A 460 14.62 16.10 10.60
C MET A 460 13.56 15.90 9.51
N GLN A 461 12.65 16.85 9.26
CA GLN A 461 11.66 16.68 8.19
C GLN A 461 12.29 16.58 6.82
N VAL A 462 13.33 17.36 6.55
CA VAL A 462 14.06 17.25 5.28
C VAL A 462 14.67 15.86 5.12
N VAL A 463 15.15 15.28 6.22
CA VAL A 463 15.72 13.92 6.25
C VAL A 463 14.63 12.88 5.98
N TYR A 464 13.50 12.94 6.69
CA TYR A 464 12.38 12.02 6.47
C TYR A 464 11.84 12.07 5.04
N LEU A 465 11.71 13.28 4.47
CA LEU A 465 11.30 13.44 3.09
C LEU A 465 12.34 12.82 2.15
N ALA A 466 13.63 13.05 2.36
CA ALA A 466 14.69 12.49 1.53
C ALA A 466 14.73 10.95 1.60
N GLU A 467 14.65 10.37 2.80
CA GLU A 467 14.64 8.92 3.03
C GLU A 467 13.46 8.24 2.31
N VAL A 468 12.25 8.78 2.49
CA VAL A 468 11.06 8.20 1.86
C VAL A 468 11.01 8.47 0.36
N THR A 469 11.48 9.63 -0.10
CA THR A 469 11.61 9.90 -1.54
C THR A 469 12.58 8.93 -2.19
N TYR A 470 13.72 8.66 -1.55
CA TYR A 470 14.70 7.68 -2.04
C TYR A 470 14.08 6.28 -2.12
N HIS A 471 13.36 5.84 -1.08
CA HIS A 471 12.64 4.57 -1.09
C HIS A 471 11.61 4.49 -2.23
N LEU A 472 10.77 5.51 -2.39
CA LEU A 472 9.78 5.57 -3.46
C LEU A 472 10.43 5.54 -4.85
N ILE A 473 11.54 6.24 -5.05
CA ILE A 473 12.25 6.25 -6.34
C ILE A 473 12.79 4.86 -6.67
N PHE A 474 13.48 4.23 -5.72
CA PHE A 474 14.18 2.97 -5.94
C PHE A 474 13.23 1.76 -6.02
N SER A 475 12.14 1.78 -5.26
CA SER A 475 11.15 0.70 -5.23
C SER A 475 9.94 0.95 -6.12
N SER A 476 9.91 2.06 -6.87
CA SER A 476 8.82 2.45 -7.77
C SER A 476 8.40 1.31 -8.71
N ASP A 477 9.36 0.72 -9.42
CA ASP A 477 9.10 -0.34 -10.39
C ASP A 477 8.50 -1.59 -9.74
N LEU A 478 8.92 -1.91 -8.51
CA LEU A 478 8.39 -3.06 -7.76
C LEU A 478 6.95 -2.83 -7.32
N TYR A 479 6.64 -1.62 -6.83
CA TYR A 479 5.27 -1.26 -6.47
C TYR A 479 4.35 -1.26 -7.69
N TYR A 480 4.80 -0.70 -8.81
CA TYR A 480 4.01 -0.73 -10.04
C TYR A 480 3.84 -2.13 -10.60
N LEU A 481 4.89 -2.95 -10.59
CA LEU A 481 4.82 -4.36 -11.00
C LEU A 481 3.76 -5.07 -10.15
N GLY A 482 3.84 -4.97 -8.83
CA GLY A 482 2.91 -5.64 -7.92
C GLY A 482 1.47 -5.14 -8.02
N LEU A 483 1.25 -3.84 -8.22
CA LEU A 483 -0.09 -3.29 -8.48
C LEU A 483 -0.64 -3.73 -9.84
N ALA A 484 0.20 -3.77 -10.88
CA ALA A 484 -0.20 -4.20 -12.21
C ALA A 484 -0.57 -5.69 -12.23
N THR A 485 0.12 -6.53 -11.46
CA THR A 485 -0.08 -7.98 -11.46
C THR A 485 -0.97 -8.51 -10.34
N GLY A 486 -1.23 -7.71 -9.30
CA GLY A 486 -2.00 -8.11 -8.13
C GLY A 486 -1.21 -8.96 -7.12
N THR A 487 0.10 -8.73 -6.99
CA THR A 487 0.99 -9.62 -6.22
C THR A 487 1.63 -8.97 -4.99
N LEU A 488 1.17 -7.78 -4.58
CA LEU A 488 1.71 -7.11 -3.39
C LEU A 488 1.31 -7.83 -2.09
N THR A 489 2.26 -7.98 -1.18
CA THR A 489 1.98 -8.46 0.18
C THR A 489 1.25 -7.39 1.02
N VAL A 490 0.66 -7.82 2.15
CA VAL A 490 0.07 -6.90 3.15
C VAL A 490 1.14 -5.92 3.63
N GLU A 491 2.34 -6.41 3.85
CA GLU A 491 3.49 -5.66 4.34
C GLU A 491 3.94 -4.61 3.32
N ALA A 492 3.98 -4.96 2.03
CA ALA A 492 4.30 -4.02 0.97
C ALA A 492 3.25 -2.91 0.85
N VAL A 493 1.96 -3.26 0.97
CA VAL A 493 0.85 -2.28 1.01
C VAL A 493 0.96 -1.36 2.23
N ALA A 494 1.27 -1.91 3.41
CA ALA A 494 1.52 -1.11 4.61
C ALA A 494 2.72 -0.16 4.41
N ASN A 495 3.81 -0.66 3.81
CA ASN A 495 5.01 0.13 3.55
C ASN A 495 4.76 1.28 2.55
N LEU A 496 3.97 1.02 1.50
CA LEU A 496 3.56 2.06 0.55
C LEU A 496 2.64 3.09 1.23
N THR A 497 1.74 2.65 2.10
CA THR A 497 0.88 3.54 2.90
C THR A 497 1.71 4.43 3.82
N PHE A 498 2.70 3.86 4.52
CA PHE A 498 3.62 4.64 5.37
C PHE A 498 4.43 5.63 4.55
N SER A 499 4.92 5.21 3.38
CA SER A 499 5.63 6.09 2.44
C SER A 499 4.77 7.27 2.01
N PHE A 500 3.50 7.00 1.61
CA PHE A 500 2.56 8.05 1.24
C PHE A 500 2.32 9.04 2.39
N PHE A 501 2.01 8.53 3.59
CA PHE A 501 1.77 9.39 4.77
C PHE A 501 2.98 10.26 5.08
N VAL A 502 4.16 9.66 5.24
CA VAL A 502 5.39 10.38 5.61
C VAL A 502 5.74 11.42 4.54
N PHE A 503 5.71 11.02 3.27
CA PHE A 503 6.00 11.93 2.15
C PHE A 503 5.01 13.09 2.14
N SER A 504 3.71 12.80 2.07
CA SER A 504 2.64 13.80 1.94
C SER A 504 2.68 14.79 3.08
N TYR A 505 2.74 14.28 4.30
CA TYR A 505 2.78 15.09 5.50
C TYR A 505 4.00 16.01 5.54
N THR A 506 5.18 15.47 5.26
CA THR A 506 6.44 16.20 5.38
C THR A 506 6.61 17.22 4.26
N TYR A 507 6.27 16.84 3.02
CA TYR A 507 6.31 17.71 1.85
C TYR A 507 5.41 18.95 2.01
N ILE A 508 4.14 18.76 2.37
CA ILE A 508 3.19 19.88 2.54
C ILE A 508 3.58 20.80 3.69
N ASN A 509 4.06 20.23 4.80
CA ASN A 509 4.56 21.04 5.92
C ASN A 509 5.77 21.90 5.52
N LEU A 510 6.73 21.33 4.79
CA LEU A 510 7.90 22.06 4.28
C LEU A 510 7.53 23.13 3.25
N LEU A 511 6.59 22.83 2.35
CA LEU A 511 6.09 23.81 1.38
C LEU A 511 5.45 25.01 2.07
N LYS A 512 4.54 24.78 3.04
CA LYS A 512 3.90 25.87 3.78
C LYS A 512 4.94 26.65 4.59
N ALA A 513 5.92 25.99 5.20
CA ALA A 513 7.00 26.65 5.93
C ALA A 513 7.87 27.58 5.05
N ARG A 514 8.07 27.24 3.78
CA ARG A 514 8.85 28.04 2.82
C ARG A 514 8.06 29.14 2.11
N SER A 515 6.73 29.12 2.18
CA SER A 515 5.86 30.12 1.53
C SER A 515 5.95 31.54 2.11
N GLY A 516 6.81 31.79 3.12
CA GLY A 516 7.06 33.13 3.66
C GLY A 516 5.96 33.66 4.59
N GLU A 517 4.78 33.03 4.60
CA GLU A 517 3.74 33.22 5.62
C GLU A 517 4.13 32.48 6.91
N GLN A 518 5.08 33.03 7.68
CA GLN A 518 5.32 32.60 9.07
C GLN A 518 4.22 33.06 10.05
N GLN A 519 3.01 33.34 9.56
CA GLN A 519 1.83 33.35 10.41
C GLN A 519 1.58 31.91 10.88
N LEU A 520 1.28 31.70 12.17
CA LEU A 520 0.68 30.44 12.60
C LEU A 520 -0.68 30.30 11.90
N ASP A 521 -0.70 29.76 10.68
CA ASP A 521 -1.92 29.40 9.95
C ASP A 521 -2.54 28.16 10.60
N ARG A 522 -3.07 28.40 11.80
CA ARG A 522 -3.68 27.43 12.70
C ARG A 522 -4.84 26.72 12.03
N HIS A 523 -5.58 27.42 11.16
CA HIS A 523 -6.71 26.87 10.44
C HIS A 523 -6.25 25.85 9.40
N PHE A 524 -5.24 26.19 8.58
CA PHE A 524 -4.67 25.23 7.62
C PHE A 524 -4.11 24.01 8.32
N ARG A 525 -3.27 24.22 9.34
CA ARG A 525 -2.58 23.12 10.00
C ARG A 525 -3.53 22.15 10.67
N LEU A 526 -4.48 22.64 11.47
CA LEU A 526 -5.45 21.77 12.13
C LEU A 526 -6.28 20.98 11.11
N THR A 527 -6.67 21.63 10.01
CA THR A 527 -7.37 20.97 8.90
C THR A 527 -6.49 19.91 8.24
N TRP A 528 -5.24 20.21 7.89
CA TRP A 528 -4.31 19.26 7.27
C TRP A 528 -4.06 18.03 8.14
N GLU A 529 -3.82 18.23 9.44
CA GLU A 529 -3.62 17.11 10.38
C GLU A 529 -4.87 16.25 10.53
N THR A 530 -6.04 16.87 10.57
CA THR A 530 -7.32 16.15 10.61
C THR A 530 -7.54 15.36 9.32
N MET A 531 -7.24 15.96 8.17
CA MET A 531 -7.34 15.29 6.88
C MET A 531 -6.39 14.10 6.79
N GLN A 532 -5.16 14.19 7.30
CA GLN A 532 -4.21 13.07 7.28
C GLN A 532 -4.72 11.85 8.07
N ILE A 533 -5.44 12.06 9.18
CA ILE A 533 -6.08 10.97 9.94
C ILE A 533 -7.13 10.22 9.09
N LEU A 534 -7.74 10.89 8.11
CA LEU A 534 -8.72 10.29 7.20
C LEU A 534 -8.06 9.73 5.93
N ILE A 535 -7.12 10.47 5.34
CA ILE A 535 -6.44 10.12 4.10
C ILE A 535 -5.65 8.83 4.26
N THR A 536 -4.89 8.66 5.35
CA THR A 536 -4.04 7.48 5.52
C THR A 536 -4.85 6.17 5.57
N PRO A 537 -5.93 6.05 6.37
CA PRO A 537 -6.83 4.89 6.30
C PRO A 537 -7.50 4.71 4.93
N CYS A 538 -7.89 5.79 4.26
CA CYS A 538 -8.48 5.70 2.91
C CYS A 538 -7.47 5.13 1.90
N VAL A 539 -6.22 5.57 1.93
CA VAL A 539 -5.14 5.05 1.06
C VAL A 539 -4.87 3.58 1.38
N ALA A 540 -4.76 3.21 2.66
CA ALA A 540 -4.61 1.81 3.06
C ALA A 540 -5.78 0.95 2.58
N ALA A 541 -7.02 1.39 2.80
CA ALA A 541 -8.21 0.64 2.38
C ALA A 541 -8.27 0.48 0.86
N LEU A 542 -7.96 1.54 0.10
CA LEU A 542 -7.89 1.49 -1.36
C LEU A 542 -6.84 0.49 -1.83
N LEU A 543 -5.59 0.61 -1.35
CA LEU A 543 -4.50 -0.29 -1.73
C LEU A 543 -4.79 -1.73 -1.34
N MET A 544 -5.35 -1.97 -0.16
CA MET A 544 -5.76 -3.31 0.27
C MET A 544 -6.86 -3.90 -0.60
N SER A 545 -7.83 -3.08 -1.04
CA SER A 545 -8.94 -3.54 -1.88
C SER A 545 -8.50 -3.97 -3.28
N VAL A 546 -7.39 -3.42 -3.79
CA VAL A 546 -6.89 -3.69 -5.15
C VAL A 546 -5.64 -4.58 -5.17
N ARG A 547 -5.12 -5.00 -4.01
CA ARG A 547 -3.82 -5.68 -3.91
C ARG A 547 -3.75 -7.00 -4.70
N GLU A 548 -4.86 -7.73 -4.75
CA GLU A 548 -5.03 -9.03 -5.43
C GLU A 548 -5.70 -8.86 -6.81
N THR A 549 -6.03 -7.62 -7.18
CA THR A 549 -6.61 -7.31 -8.48
C THR A 549 -5.49 -6.88 -9.42
N SER A 550 -5.38 -7.52 -10.58
CA SER A 550 -4.42 -7.13 -11.61
C SER A 550 -4.85 -5.79 -12.23
N LEU A 551 -4.16 -4.70 -11.91
CA LEU A 551 -4.43 -3.37 -12.48
C LEU A 551 -3.62 -3.16 -13.77
N SER A 552 -3.90 -3.95 -14.80
CA SER A 552 -3.15 -3.93 -16.07
C SER A 552 -3.07 -2.54 -16.72
N PHE A 553 -4.10 -1.70 -16.54
CA PHE A 553 -4.13 -0.32 -17.04
C PHE A 553 -2.94 0.55 -16.57
N VAL A 554 -2.32 0.19 -15.43
CA VAL A 554 -1.12 0.87 -14.94
C VAL A 554 0.00 0.79 -15.98
N VAL A 555 0.13 -0.36 -16.64
CA VAL A 555 1.11 -0.54 -17.72
C VAL A 555 0.68 0.25 -18.94
N ASP A 556 -0.59 0.22 -19.32
CA ASP A 556 -1.08 0.91 -20.52
C ASP A 556 -0.92 2.44 -20.46
N TRP A 557 -1.13 3.03 -19.27
CA TRP A 557 -1.07 4.49 -19.10
C TRP A 557 0.30 4.99 -18.65
N ASN A 558 1.02 4.19 -17.85
CA ASN A 558 2.26 4.62 -17.21
C ASN A 558 3.48 3.77 -17.61
N GLY A 559 3.39 2.97 -18.67
CA GLY A 559 4.51 2.14 -19.11
C GLY A 559 4.34 1.54 -20.49
N GLU A 560 5.16 0.53 -20.76
CA GLU A 560 5.15 -0.27 -21.97
C GLU A 560 5.67 -1.68 -21.63
N LEU A 561 5.00 -2.74 -22.11
CA LEU A 561 5.55 -4.09 -22.07
C LEU A 561 6.52 -4.27 -23.25
N LEU A 562 7.81 -4.33 -22.95
CA LEU A 562 8.85 -4.55 -23.94
C LEU A 562 9.12 -6.04 -24.09
N ARG A 563 9.18 -6.50 -25.34
CA ARG A 563 9.62 -7.86 -25.69
C ARG A 563 11.07 -7.85 -26.14
N LYS A 564 11.87 -8.83 -25.71
CA LYS A 564 13.30 -8.98 -26.04
C LYS A 564 13.56 -9.05 -27.55
N THR A 565 12.58 -9.53 -28.32
CA THR A 565 12.61 -9.57 -29.79
C THR A 565 12.58 -8.19 -30.45
N THR A 566 12.26 -7.12 -29.71
CA THR A 566 12.29 -5.74 -30.20
C THR A 566 13.63 -5.07 -29.87
N ALA A 567 14.08 -4.11 -30.69
CA ALA A 567 15.33 -3.38 -30.45
C ALA A 567 15.36 -2.67 -29.08
N ARG A 568 14.20 -2.16 -28.63
CA ARG A 568 14.07 -1.52 -27.33
C ARG A 568 14.08 -2.54 -26.19
N GLY A 569 13.36 -3.65 -26.32
CA GLY A 569 13.37 -4.72 -25.32
C GLY A 569 14.73 -5.39 -25.17
N ALA A 570 15.49 -5.61 -26.26
CA ALA A 570 16.86 -6.11 -26.19
C ALA A 570 17.79 -5.22 -25.34
N LYS A 571 17.55 -3.90 -25.33
CA LYS A 571 18.32 -2.94 -24.52
C LYS A 571 17.94 -2.96 -23.04
N TYR A 572 16.65 -3.07 -22.72
CA TYR A 572 16.14 -2.86 -21.35
C TYR A 572 15.81 -4.15 -20.60
N CYS A 573 15.37 -5.21 -21.28
CA CYS A 573 14.91 -6.46 -20.65
C CYS A 573 16.03 -7.45 -20.31
N LYS A 574 17.29 -7.09 -20.61
CA LYS A 574 18.48 -7.88 -20.26
C LYS A 574 18.34 -9.34 -20.69
N LEU A 575 18.29 -10.27 -19.73
CA LEU A 575 18.19 -11.71 -19.98
C LEU A 575 16.75 -12.18 -20.18
N ASN A 576 15.76 -11.41 -19.72
CA ASN A 576 14.35 -11.80 -19.71
C ASN A 576 13.70 -11.60 -21.07
N ASP A 577 12.77 -12.49 -21.42
CA ASP A 577 12.05 -12.45 -22.71
C ASP A 577 11.09 -11.25 -22.81
N SER A 578 10.60 -10.76 -21.68
CA SER A 578 9.85 -9.52 -21.60
C SER A 578 10.14 -8.75 -20.32
N CYS A 579 9.91 -7.44 -20.34
CA CYS A 579 9.98 -6.59 -19.16
C CYS A 579 9.06 -5.37 -19.32
N ILE A 580 8.56 -4.84 -18.20
CA ILE A 580 7.82 -3.58 -18.19
C ILE A 580 8.79 -2.44 -17.93
N LEU A 581 8.69 -1.41 -18.77
CA LEU A 581 9.35 -0.13 -18.58
C LEU A 581 8.31 0.91 -18.15
N MET A 582 8.47 1.49 -16.97
CA MET A 582 7.58 2.55 -16.46
C MET A 582 8.07 3.93 -16.90
N ASN A 583 7.13 4.81 -17.26
CA ASN A 583 7.41 6.17 -17.74
C ASN A 583 7.50 7.18 -16.60
N VAL A 584 6.59 7.12 -15.61
CA VAL A 584 6.56 8.03 -14.46
C VAL A 584 6.87 7.26 -13.18
N ASN A 585 7.80 7.81 -12.39
CA ASN A 585 8.18 7.25 -11.10
C ASN A 585 7.09 7.52 -10.03
N LEU A 586 6.89 6.56 -9.13
CA LEU A 586 5.88 6.63 -8.08
C LEU A 586 6.04 7.85 -7.16
N ALA A 587 7.27 8.31 -6.92
CA ALA A 587 7.52 9.52 -6.15
C ALA A 587 6.86 10.77 -6.77
N VAL A 588 6.82 10.87 -8.10
CA VAL A 588 6.16 11.97 -8.82
C VAL A 588 4.65 11.88 -8.69
N VAL A 589 4.08 10.67 -8.74
CA VAL A 589 2.65 10.44 -8.51
C VAL A 589 2.25 10.82 -7.10
N VAL A 590 3.01 10.38 -6.09
CA VAL A 590 2.78 10.74 -4.68
C VAL A 590 2.91 12.25 -4.46
N LEU A 591 3.85 12.91 -5.13
CA LEU A 591 4.02 14.36 -5.11
C LEU A 591 2.79 15.10 -5.67
N ALA A 592 2.28 14.67 -6.83
CA ALA A 592 1.12 15.26 -7.48
C ALA A 592 -0.14 15.11 -6.60
N ILE A 593 -0.40 13.90 -6.09
CA ILE A 593 -1.53 13.62 -5.20
C ILE A 593 -1.41 14.44 -3.91
N SER A 594 -0.22 14.48 -3.30
CA SER A 594 0.02 15.26 -2.08
C SER A 594 -0.23 16.75 -2.29
N THR A 595 0.21 17.30 -3.42
CA THR A 595 -0.02 18.70 -3.79
C THR A 595 -1.52 18.99 -3.94
N ALA A 596 -2.26 18.14 -4.64
CA ALA A 596 -3.71 18.28 -4.80
C ALA A 596 -4.43 18.24 -3.44
N LEU A 597 -4.07 17.30 -2.57
CA LEU A 597 -4.62 17.21 -1.21
C LEU A 597 -4.26 18.44 -0.35
N GLY A 598 -3.04 18.96 -0.49
CA GLY A 598 -2.61 20.20 0.16
C GLY A 598 -3.42 21.42 -0.28
N LEU A 599 -3.73 21.53 -1.57
CA LEU A 599 -4.60 22.59 -2.11
C LEU A 599 -6.04 22.47 -1.59
N ILE A 600 -6.58 21.25 -1.48
CA ILE A 600 -7.90 21.01 -0.89
C ILE A 600 -7.91 21.45 0.59
N ALA A 601 -6.86 21.10 1.34
CA ALA A 601 -6.72 21.51 2.73
C ALA A 601 -6.66 23.04 2.88
N PHE A 602 -5.96 23.72 1.97
CA PHE A 602 -5.88 25.18 1.90
C PHE A 602 -7.23 25.83 1.61
N ALA A 603 -7.97 25.31 0.63
CA ALA A 603 -9.31 25.79 0.32
C ALA A 603 -10.28 25.57 1.51
N ALA A 604 -10.23 24.39 2.13
CA ALA A 604 -11.05 24.07 3.29
C ALA A 604 -10.73 24.97 4.49
N SER A 605 -9.45 25.23 4.76
CA SER A 605 -9.06 26.13 5.85
C SER A 605 -9.50 27.56 5.61
N PHE A 606 -9.40 28.06 4.36
CA PHE A 606 -9.89 29.38 3.99
C PHE A 606 -11.40 29.54 4.24
N VAL A 607 -12.19 28.52 3.89
CA VAL A 607 -13.64 28.51 4.16
C VAL A 607 -13.93 28.51 5.66
N ILE A 608 -13.21 27.69 6.44
CA ILE A 608 -13.36 27.64 7.90
C ILE A 608 -13.03 29.00 8.53
N GLN A 609 -11.95 29.64 8.09
CA GLN A 609 -11.53 30.95 8.57
C GLN A 609 -12.56 32.04 8.26
N LYS A 610 -13.12 32.06 7.04
CA LYS A 610 -14.16 33.03 6.65
C LYS A 610 -15.45 32.84 7.46
N ARG A 611 -15.84 31.58 7.73
CA ARG A 611 -17.00 31.27 8.59
C ARG A 611 -16.76 31.63 10.05
N SER A 612 -15.57 31.37 10.60
CA SER A 612 -15.27 31.71 12.00
C SER A 612 -15.29 33.22 12.22
N GLN A 613 -14.67 34.01 11.32
CA GLN A 613 -14.73 35.47 11.34
C GLN A 613 -16.16 36.00 11.23
N HIS A 614 -17.00 35.42 10.36
CA HIS A 614 -18.41 35.79 10.26
C HIS A 614 -19.18 35.55 11.58
N TRP A 615 -18.97 34.39 12.22
CA TRP A 615 -19.61 34.07 13.50
C TRP A 615 -19.08 34.88 14.68
N GLU A 616 -17.80 35.24 14.68
CA GLU A 616 -17.21 36.16 15.67
C GLU A 616 -17.75 37.59 15.50
N ASN A 617 -17.95 38.04 14.26
CA ASN A 617 -18.61 39.32 13.96
C ASN A 617 -20.09 39.33 14.39
N VAL A 618 -20.83 38.23 14.17
CA VAL A 618 -22.22 38.10 14.64
C VAL A 618 -22.29 38.01 16.17
N ARG A 619 -21.35 37.33 16.83
CA ARG A 619 -21.32 37.21 18.30
C ARG A 619 -20.85 38.50 18.99
N SER A 620 -19.91 39.23 18.40
CA SER A 620 -19.52 40.57 18.86
C SER A 620 -20.65 41.58 18.67
N PHE A 621 -21.39 41.50 17.55
CA PHE A 621 -22.62 42.26 17.34
C PHE A 621 -23.69 41.92 18.39
N ALA A 622 -23.99 40.63 18.61
CA ALA A 622 -24.97 40.19 19.61
C ALA A 622 -24.58 40.59 21.05
N SER A 623 -23.29 40.55 21.40
CA SER A 623 -22.81 40.99 22.71
C SER A 623 -22.73 42.52 22.84
N SER A 624 -22.61 43.26 21.74
CA SER A 624 -22.75 44.73 21.72
C SER A 624 -24.20 45.18 21.93
N VAL A 625 -25.17 44.43 21.41
CA VAL A 625 -26.60 44.65 21.64
C VAL A 625 -27.00 44.29 23.08
N SER A 626 -26.39 43.25 23.66
CA SER A 626 -26.61 42.86 25.07
C SER A 626 -25.93 43.78 26.10
N ARG A 627 -24.99 44.65 25.70
CA ARG A 627 -24.29 45.59 26.62
C ARG A 627 -25.03 46.92 26.86
N ARG A 628 -26.19 47.14 26.25
CA ARG A 628 -26.99 48.35 26.49
C ARG A 628 -27.70 48.39 27.86
N THR A 629 -27.55 47.39 28.72
CA THR A 629 -28.25 47.32 30.02
C THR A 629 -27.38 47.04 31.25
N SER A 630 -26.06 47.29 31.22
CA SER A 630 -25.26 47.28 32.47
C SER A 630 -23.97 48.10 32.40
N SER A 631 -24.01 49.34 32.91
CA SER A 631 -22.82 50.03 33.49
C SER A 631 -22.37 49.28 34.75
N SER A 632 -21.12 49.13 35.18
CA SER A 632 -19.84 49.84 35.08
C SER A 632 -18.76 48.74 35.16
N TYR A 633 -17.60 48.80 34.50
CA TYR A 633 -16.36 49.50 34.87
C TYR A 633 -15.44 49.44 33.64
N ALA A 634 -14.92 50.59 33.21
CA ALA A 634 -14.04 50.69 32.05
C ALA A 634 -12.57 50.47 32.46
N VAL A 635 -11.91 49.52 31.78
CA VAL A 635 -10.44 49.50 31.67
C VAL A 635 -10.05 50.68 30.80
N ARG A 636 -9.30 51.64 31.35
CA ARG A 636 -8.71 52.73 30.56
C ARG A 636 -7.62 52.15 29.68
N ASP A 637 -7.96 51.99 28.41
CA ASP A 637 -7.01 51.78 27.33
C ASP A 637 -6.34 53.12 27.02
N ALA A 638 -5.04 53.24 27.32
CA ALA A 638 -4.28 54.45 27.09
C ALA A 638 -3.74 54.47 25.65
N SER A 639 -4.62 54.68 24.66
CA SER A 639 -4.30 55.35 23.39
C SER A 639 -5.51 55.36 22.45
N ARG A 640 -6.22 56.49 22.43
CA ARG A 640 -6.81 57.11 21.23
C ARG A 640 -7.66 58.30 21.66
N ARG A 641 -7.13 59.50 21.48
CA ARG A 641 -7.96 60.70 21.26
C ARG A 641 -7.73 61.15 19.81
N PRO A 642 -8.79 61.36 19.02
CA PRO A 642 -8.72 62.20 17.84
C PRO A 642 -9.05 63.64 18.26
N SER A 643 -8.13 64.58 18.05
CA SER A 643 -8.45 66.01 18.10
C SER A 643 -7.94 66.67 16.82
N GLN A 644 -8.85 67.37 16.16
CA GLN A 644 -8.65 68.07 14.90
C GLN A 644 -7.74 69.30 15.05
N GLY A 645 -6.74 69.39 14.16
CA GLY A 645 -6.10 70.60 13.59
C GLY A 645 -5.05 71.37 14.42
N PRO A 646 -4.13 72.16 13.80
CA PRO A 646 -3.70 72.22 12.39
C PRO A 646 -2.22 71.83 12.17
N ALA A 647 -1.84 71.68 10.90
CA ALA A 647 -0.56 71.16 10.41
C ALA A 647 0.63 72.10 10.62
N ILE A 648 1.76 71.61 11.17
CA ILE A 648 3.13 72.11 10.92
C ILE A 648 4.15 70.94 10.96
N THR A 649 4.83 70.79 9.82
CA THR A 649 6.12 70.18 9.44
C THR A 649 6.79 69.03 10.24
N LEU A 650 6.98 67.94 9.49
CA LEU A 650 8.12 67.02 9.41
C LEU A 650 9.31 67.29 10.34
N ASP A 651 9.46 66.48 11.38
CA ASP A 651 10.78 66.12 11.89
C ASP A 651 10.80 64.66 12.40
N LYS A 652 11.92 63.98 12.19
CA LYS A 652 12.13 62.54 12.43
C LYS A 652 11.79 62.16 13.87
N VAL A 653 10.61 61.57 14.09
CA VAL A 653 10.34 60.80 15.31
C VAL A 653 11.06 59.46 15.19
N VAL A 654 12.27 59.41 15.76
CA VAL A 654 12.86 58.16 16.23
C VAL A 654 11.83 57.49 17.12
N LYS A 655 11.22 56.39 16.66
CA LYS A 655 10.39 55.53 17.52
C LYS A 655 11.25 55.15 18.73
N PRO A 656 10.78 55.34 19.98
CA PRO A 656 11.54 54.88 21.13
C PRO A 656 11.73 53.37 20.94
N VAL A 657 12.99 52.92 20.94
CA VAL A 657 13.34 51.50 20.96
C VAL A 657 12.63 50.93 22.19
N GLN A 658 11.58 50.16 21.97
CA GLN A 658 10.94 49.40 23.02
C GLN A 658 12.03 48.54 23.68
N ALA A 659 12.28 48.77 24.97
CA ALA A 659 13.25 47.97 25.71
C ALA A 659 12.90 46.48 25.57
N LEU A 660 13.90 45.69 25.15
CA LEU A 660 13.81 44.23 25.06
C LEU A 660 13.61 43.68 26.48
N THR A 661 12.83 42.61 26.61
CA THR A 661 12.82 41.85 27.87
C THR A 661 14.18 41.17 28.07
N THR A 662 14.52 40.80 29.30
CA THR A 662 15.79 40.10 29.60
C THR A 662 15.87 38.77 28.86
N PHE A 663 14.73 38.12 28.60
CA PHE A 663 14.65 36.96 27.72
C PHE A 663 15.01 37.28 26.27
N GLU A 664 14.44 38.35 25.69
CA GLU A 664 14.77 38.76 24.32
C GLU A 664 16.22 39.20 24.19
N GLN A 665 16.75 39.89 25.20
CA GLN A 665 18.11 40.40 25.22
C GLN A 665 19.15 39.27 25.36
N HIS A 666 18.95 38.34 26.30
CA HIS A 666 19.95 37.34 26.64
C HIS A 666 19.74 35.97 25.99
N CYS A 667 18.53 35.64 25.52
CA CYS A 667 18.24 34.37 24.88
C CYS A 667 18.04 34.49 23.36
N LEU A 668 17.35 35.54 22.88
CA LEU A 668 17.01 35.69 21.45
C LEU A 668 17.91 36.66 20.68
N GLY A 669 18.52 37.64 21.35
CA GLY A 669 19.31 38.72 20.75
C GLY A 669 18.50 39.70 19.89
N CYS A 670 17.17 39.59 19.85
CA CYS A 670 16.28 40.44 19.06
C CYS A 670 14.84 40.42 19.61
N PRO A 671 13.96 41.37 19.23
CA PRO A 671 12.56 41.36 19.62
C PRO A 671 11.87 40.09 19.11
N PHE A 672 10.99 39.51 19.92
CA PHE A 672 10.17 38.35 19.57
C PHE A 672 9.39 38.57 18.28
N THR A 673 8.90 39.79 18.03
CA THR A 673 8.20 40.17 16.80
C THR A 673 9.02 39.98 15.52
N LYS A 674 10.35 40.02 15.61
CA LYS A 674 11.23 39.74 14.47
C LYS A 674 11.24 38.26 14.10
N LEU A 675 10.95 37.37 15.06
CA LEU A 675 10.89 35.92 14.89
C LEU A 675 9.45 35.43 14.62
N PHE A 676 8.44 36.13 15.15
CA PHE A 676 7.03 35.80 15.04
C PHE A 676 6.19 37.07 14.81
N ASN A 677 5.82 37.35 13.55
CA ASN A 677 4.92 38.46 13.21
C ASN A 677 3.47 38.13 13.64
N ASP A 678 2.70 39.14 14.04
CA ASP A 678 1.29 39.05 14.50
C ASP A 678 1.01 38.25 15.79
N CYS A 679 2.04 38.04 16.64
CA CYS A 679 1.89 37.36 17.93
C CYS A 679 1.97 38.31 19.15
N ASP A 680 1.94 39.63 18.92
CA ASP A 680 2.09 40.66 19.96
C ASP A 680 1.04 40.59 21.06
N ASP A 681 -0.17 40.14 20.70
CA ASP A 681 -1.34 40.07 21.56
C ASP A 681 -1.19 39.06 22.72
N PHE A 682 -0.36 38.04 22.56
CA PHE A 682 -0.01 37.09 23.62
C PHE A 682 1.48 37.02 23.93
N ALA A 683 2.36 37.63 23.15
CA ALA A 683 3.81 37.55 23.37
C ALA A 683 4.28 38.32 24.61
N TYR A 684 3.61 39.43 24.90
CA TYR A 684 3.95 40.31 26.00
C TYR A 684 2.80 40.45 26.97
N MET A 685 3.14 40.55 28.26
CA MET A 685 2.21 40.98 29.28
C MET A 685 2.85 41.99 30.20
N THR A 686 2.04 42.79 30.88
CA THR A 686 2.52 43.64 31.98
C THR A 686 2.26 42.91 33.28
N PHE A 687 3.32 42.60 34.04
CA PHE A 687 3.21 41.96 35.35
C PHE A 687 4.03 42.78 36.36
N VAL A 688 3.39 43.16 37.47
CA VAL A 688 3.97 44.05 38.52
C VAL A 688 4.63 45.32 37.90
N GLY A 689 3.95 45.94 36.93
CA GLY A 689 4.42 47.18 36.28
C GLY A 689 5.58 47.02 35.28
N LYS A 690 6.14 45.82 35.11
CA LYS A 690 7.18 45.53 34.11
C LYS A 690 6.61 44.85 32.87
N ARG A 691 7.22 45.10 31.70
CA ARG A 691 6.94 44.34 30.47
C ARG A 691 7.61 42.98 30.62
N CYS A 692 6.87 41.90 30.42
CA CYS A 692 7.39 40.54 30.53
C CYS A 692 7.04 39.75 29.27
N THR A 693 7.96 38.87 28.85
CA THR A 693 7.65 37.82 27.89
C THR A 693 6.73 36.81 28.56
N THR A 694 5.62 36.49 27.91
CA THR A 694 4.66 35.52 28.46
C THR A 694 5.25 34.12 28.50
N VAL A 695 4.67 33.28 29.34
CA VAL A 695 5.01 31.86 29.42
C VAL A 695 4.83 31.19 28.06
N GLU A 696 3.77 31.56 27.35
CA GLU A 696 3.43 31.08 26.02
C GLU A 696 4.51 31.44 24.99
N ALA A 697 5.05 32.66 25.02
CA ALA A 697 6.13 33.10 24.13
C ALA A 697 7.49 32.49 24.47
N LEU A 698 7.82 32.34 25.75
CA LEU A 698 9.05 31.67 26.19
C LEU A 698 9.05 30.18 25.77
N LEU A 699 7.90 29.53 25.94
CA LEU A 699 7.70 28.17 25.46
C LEU A 699 7.65 28.09 23.93
N LEU A 700 7.21 29.14 23.20
CA LEU A 700 7.20 29.22 21.72
C LEU A 700 8.57 29.46 21.08
N THR A 701 9.55 29.97 21.83
CA THR A 701 10.90 30.28 21.32
C THR A 701 11.97 29.21 21.50
N GLY A 702 11.95 28.41 22.57
CA GLY A 702 12.75 27.18 22.59
C GLY A 702 13.00 26.62 23.96
N TYR A 703 12.45 27.26 24.98
CA TYR A 703 13.07 27.30 26.28
C TYR A 703 12.15 26.68 27.34
N LEU A 704 12.74 26.00 28.30
CA LEU A 704 12.06 25.27 29.37
C LEU A 704 12.75 25.54 30.69
N PHE A 705 11.97 25.65 31.76
CA PHE A 705 12.49 25.76 33.11
C PHE A 705 12.88 24.39 33.66
N TYR A 706 14.10 24.26 34.15
CA TYR A 706 14.60 23.10 34.87
C TYR A 706 15.27 23.59 36.16
N GLY A 707 14.65 23.28 37.32
CA GLY A 707 15.07 23.85 38.60
C GLY A 707 14.91 25.37 38.62
N GLN A 708 16.02 26.09 38.85
CA GLN A 708 16.11 27.56 38.89
C GLN A 708 16.68 28.16 37.60
N HIS A 709 16.78 27.36 36.54
CA HIS A 709 17.38 27.77 35.29
C HIS A 709 16.44 27.52 34.11
N VAL A 710 16.62 28.32 33.07
CA VAL A 710 16.01 28.13 31.76
C VAL A 710 17.02 27.44 30.86
N TYR A 711 16.60 26.39 30.17
CA TYR A 711 17.39 25.63 29.21
C TYR A 711 16.70 25.62 27.85
N GLN A 712 17.46 25.43 26.78
CA GLN A 712 16.87 25.07 25.50
C GLN A 712 16.25 23.66 25.59
N ALA A 713 15.12 23.44 24.92
CA ALA A 713 14.33 22.21 25.03
C ALA A 713 15.13 20.94 24.69
N GLY A 714 16.03 21.01 23.70
CA GLY A 714 16.95 19.91 23.38
C GLY A 714 17.90 19.55 24.52
N SER A 715 18.37 20.54 25.28
CA SER A 715 19.21 20.34 26.47
C SER A 715 18.44 19.66 27.60
N VAL A 716 17.15 19.98 27.77
CA VAL A 716 16.29 19.32 28.78
C VAL A 716 16.06 17.84 28.44
N VAL A 717 15.97 17.47 27.15
CA VAL A 717 15.91 16.06 26.75
C VAL A 717 17.15 15.31 27.20
N LEU A 718 18.34 15.89 27.02
CA LEU A 718 19.57 15.30 27.51
C LEU A 718 19.56 15.15 29.04
N LEU A 719 19.01 16.12 29.78
CA LEU A 719 18.86 16.04 31.24
C LEU A 719 17.84 14.96 31.68
N LEU A 720 16.81 14.69 30.88
CA LEU A 720 15.87 13.61 31.14
C LEU A 720 16.48 12.23 30.80
N MET A 721 17.21 12.12 29.68
CA MET A 721 17.94 10.90 29.30
C MET A 721 19.06 10.56 30.29
N ALA A 722 19.70 11.56 30.88
CA ALA A 722 20.67 11.37 31.96
C ALA A 722 20.10 10.59 33.17
N ARG A 723 18.78 10.45 33.29
CA ARG A 723 18.13 9.64 34.33
C ARG A 723 18.15 8.14 34.02
N LEU A 724 18.20 7.78 32.75
CA LEU A 724 18.25 6.39 32.27
C LEU A 724 19.69 5.90 32.09
N ILE A 725 20.66 6.83 32.09
CA ILE A 725 22.07 6.55 31.85
C ILE A 725 22.83 6.52 33.19
N PRO A 726 23.63 5.48 33.48
CA PRO A 726 24.48 5.42 34.67
C PRO A 726 25.39 6.65 34.78
N ARG A 727 25.45 7.26 35.98
CA ARG A 727 26.25 8.49 36.21
C ARG A 727 27.73 8.38 35.83
N LYS A 728 28.30 7.18 35.88
CA LYS A 728 29.70 6.93 35.45
C LYS A 728 29.90 7.22 33.96
N LEU A 729 28.91 6.92 33.11
CA LEU A 729 28.93 7.23 31.67
C LEU A 729 28.76 8.72 31.40
N LEU A 730 27.89 9.41 32.15
CA LEU A 730 27.67 10.85 31.99
C LEU A 730 28.93 11.69 32.26
N ARG A 731 29.82 11.22 33.13
CA ARG A 731 31.11 11.87 33.41
C ARG A 731 32.12 11.71 32.26
N THR A 732 31.93 10.71 31.40
CA THR A 732 32.81 10.42 30.25
C THR A 732 32.47 11.29 29.04
N PHE A 733 31.22 11.71 28.90
CA PHE A 733 30.77 12.58 27.80
C PHE A 733 30.92 14.06 28.18
N ASN A 734 31.88 14.76 27.56
CA ASN A 734 32.11 16.20 27.72
C ASN A 734 31.06 17.05 26.97
N VAL A 735 29.77 16.86 27.28
CA VAL A 735 28.68 17.66 26.71
C VAL A 735 28.49 18.92 27.55
N LEU A 736 28.58 20.08 26.92
CA LEU A 736 28.30 21.39 27.51
C LEU A 736 26.87 21.81 27.17
N LEU A 737 26.07 22.10 28.20
CA LEU A 737 24.73 22.64 28.10
C LEU A 737 24.74 24.13 28.42
N ILE A 738 23.96 24.90 27.67
CA ILE A 738 23.76 26.33 27.92
C ILE A 738 22.49 26.50 28.75
N ARG A 739 22.57 27.31 29.81
CA ARG A 739 21.47 27.64 30.71
C ARG A 739 21.44 29.13 31.06
N TRP A 740 20.30 29.64 31.49
CA TRP A 740 20.10 31.01 31.95
C TRP A 740 19.51 30.96 33.36
N HIS A 741 20.06 31.66 34.33
CA HIS A 741 19.50 31.71 35.68
C HIS A 741 18.37 32.74 35.74
N MET A 742 17.27 32.38 36.40
CA MET A 742 16.15 33.30 36.63
C MET A 742 16.23 33.85 38.05
N ASP A 743 16.28 35.17 38.18
CA ASP A 743 16.23 35.86 39.47
C ASP A 743 14.84 35.66 40.11
N PRO A 744 14.76 35.09 41.33
CA PRO A 744 13.50 34.84 42.01
C PRO A 744 12.78 36.10 42.51
N GLU A 745 13.47 37.24 42.66
CA GLU A 745 12.87 38.46 43.20
C GLU A 745 12.18 39.29 42.12
N ASP A 746 12.79 39.39 40.94
CA ASP A 746 12.35 40.32 39.90
C ASP A 746 12.03 39.68 38.54
N GLY A 747 12.28 38.37 38.41
CA GLY A 747 11.94 37.58 37.23
C GLY A 747 12.81 37.83 36.01
N SER A 748 14.00 38.44 36.17
CA SER A 748 14.98 38.65 35.10
C SER A 748 15.80 37.40 34.80
N LEU A 749 16.30 37.28 33.56
CA LEU A 749 17.26 36.24 33.17
C LEU A 749 18.68 36.79 33.07
N THR A 750 19.65 36.00 33.55
CA THR A 750 21.08 36.29 33.38
C THR A 750 21.53 36.13 31.94
N HIS A 751 22.80 36.45 31.65
CA HIS A 751 23.45 36.00 30.41
C HIS A 751 23.57 34.46 30.35
N ALA A 752 23.89 33.94 29.17
CA ALA A 752 24.08 32.51 28.94
C ALA A 752 25.25 31.94 29.77
N LEU A 753 24.96 30.93 30.59
CA LEU A 753 25.91 30.23 31.44
C LEU A 753 26.19 28.83 30.89
N PRO A 754 27.46 28.43 30.68
CA PRO A 754 27.80 27.06 30.36
C PRO A 754 27.75 26.16 31.61
N CYS A 755 27.24 24.94 31.47
CA CYS A 755 27.22 23.92 32.51
C CYS A 755 27.49 22.54 31.89
N THR A 756 28.30 21.70 32.52
CA THR A 756 28.52 20.33 32.01
C THR A 756 27.26 19.50 32.21
N TRP A 757 27.00 18.57 31.29
CA TRP A 757 25.84 17.68 31.34
C TRP A 757 25.77 16.90 32.67
N PHE A 758 26.92 16.48 33.20
CA PHE A 758 27.04 15.87 34.52
C PHE A 758 26.54 16.79 35.66
N HIS A 759 27.01 18.04 35.72
CA HIS A 759 26.59 18.98 36.78
C HIS A 759 25.13 19.41 36.64
N ALA A 760 24.68 19.70 35.42
CA ALA A 760 23.30 20.06 35.14
C ALA A 760 22.32 18.92 35.48
N SER A 761 22.72 17.65 35.29
CA SER A 761 21.90 16.48 35.67
C SER A 761 21.71 16.31 37.18
N ASN A 762 22.50 17.01 38.00
CA ASN A 762 22.42 16.99 39.47
C ASN A 762 21.48 18.06 40.04
N GLU A 763 20.96 18.96 39.19
CA GLU A 763 20.00 19.99 39.59
C GLU A 763 18.62 19.40 39.95
N ASN A 764 17.89 20.13 40.79
CA ASN A 764 16.61 19.67 41.35
C ASN A 764 15.62 19.34 40.22
N TYR A 765 15.12 18.10 40.21
CA TYR A 765 14.46 17.46 39.07
C TYR A 765 13.06 18.01 38.73
N LYS A 766 12.54 18.91 39.57
CA LYS A 766 11.20 19.48 39.39
C LYS A 766 11.26 20.50 38.26
N LEU A 767 10.60 20.16 37.14
CA LEU A 767 10.19 21.16 36.15
C LEU A 767 9.35 22.20 36.91
N SER A 768 9.92 23.38 37.10
CA SER A 768 9.24 24.48 37.78
C SER A 768 8.08 24.95 36.90
N GLU A 769 6.96 25.32 37.51
CA GLU A 769 5.83 25.87 36.74
C GLU A 769 6.32 27.16 36.07
N ALA A 770 6.12 27.28 34.76
CA ALA A 770 6.69 28.39 34.00
C ALA A 770 6.05 29.72 34.43
N THR A 771 6.89 30.75 34.55
CA THR A 771 6.51 32.11 34.94
C THR A 771 6.95 33.10 33.86
N PRO A 772 6.25 34.24 33.73
CA PRO A 772 6.65 35.28 32.77
C PRO A 772 7.99 35.89 33.18
N VAL A 773 8.83 36.21 32.18
CA VAL A 773 10.19 36.74 32.37
C VAL A 773 10.22 38.21 32.00
N SER A 774 10.75 39.05 32.90
CA SER A 774 10.81 40.51 32.71
C SER A 774 11.75 40.93 31.59
#